data_AF-A0A4D7C826-F1
#
_entry.id   AF-A0A4D7C826-F1
#
_cell.length_a   1.000
_cell.length_b   1.000
_cell.length_c   1.000
_cell.angle_alpha   90.00
_cell.angle_beta   90.00
_cell.angle_gamma   90.00
#
_symmetry.space_group_name_H-M   'P 1'
#
loop_
_entity.id
_entity.type
_entity.pdbx_description
1 polymer ?
#
loop_
_entity_poly.entity_id
_entity_poly.type
_entity_poly.pdbx_seq_one_letter_code
_entity_poly.pdbx_strand_id
1 'polypeptide(L)'
;MSPPCDLRERTLEEHKDVVKRVAVLTTPDFIALYWGKARPQAAGPEWHPLAYHALDVAASMAALLDAWPHLLTRIARHAGLSDVVARRWLIAVAALHDLGKGADAFQRKAGDELWMSASLWPAGRSRPQPLGFDHGAFAWPLWEEIKGPEILRLRDEQAQHRFMEWLVCAWSHHGAPIAHQHPILADFVSQSSIEATAAFVTALAKLLALDEAETRLSPPADDNEDGPPPTETWLVAGLCILADWLGSSQRWFPYRAGRRPCRLLGPGAAAGGSRRPAGRAAQRAPAADLAVSTLLPAGAQATPLQQAAADLPLDDGPTLVILEDLTGAGKTEAALLLAHRLMAQGKATGLYWALPTKASANMLFTRLASAYRQLFAPDTHPTLTLAHDAADLHPDFAALTMAQTLAAADDGGYGGDAASASAQACAWLHDDRRKTFLSQIGVGTIDQALLGVLPTRFNSLRLAGLASQLLVIDEVHSFDTYTTELITTLLGFQAALGGSAVLLSATLTRTVKTKLLAAFDAGRRGRTHAVTRAQCDAFPMVSRLDASGVVEQPIASSRGTRRDLAVERLESEQAALDTVIGAARAGLCAVWIRNSVQDAIDAWTRLKARAPDLTPALFHARFTRADRARIETAVVKRFGKASTDDERRGQILVATQVVEQSLDLDFDVMVSDLALRPAGAARRPAAAPRPGPRPAPVLRLLAPDPDVVVDEKWLSSLLPVPDGSIKTMPGCGRASRSPWPG
;
A
#
# COMPACT_ATOMS: atom_id res chain seq x y z
N MET A 1 -13.88 23.26 43.83
CA MET A 1 -12.48 22.79 43.82
C MET A 1 -12.13 22.48 42.38
N SER A 2 -11.51 23.44 41.70
CA SER A 2 -11.09 23.33 40.30
C SER A 2 -9.78 22.54 40.22
N PRO A 3 -9.61 21.59 39.27
CA PRO A 3 -8.33 20.95 39.04
C PRO A 3 -7.40 21.89 38.24
N PRO A 4 -6.07 21.76 38.36
CA PRO A 4 -5.12 22.75 37.86
C PRO A 4 -4.88 22.55 36.34
N CYS A 5 -5.08 23.64 35.59
CA CYS A 5 -4.95 23.72 34.14
C CYS A 5 -3.49 23.94 33.65
N ASP A 6 -2.51 24.02 34.57
CA ASP A 6 -1.18 24.58 34.26
C ASP A 6 -0.05 23.58 33.90
N LEU A 7 -0.33 22.27 33.82
CA LEU A 7 0.70 21.26 33.50
C LEU A 7 0.73 20.80 32.03
N ARG A 8 -0.30 21.11 31.23
CA ARG A 8 -0.35 20.76 29.79
C ARG A 8 0.24 21.83 28.87
N GLU A 9 0.29 23.09 29.29
CA GLU A 9 0.87 24.16 28.48
C GLU A 9 2.40 24.24 28.63
N ARG A 10 2.95 23.92 29.81
CA ARG A 10 4.41 23.89 30.03
C ARG A 10 5.13 22.79 29.25
N THR A 11 4.48 21.66 28.99
CA THR A 11 5.05 20.59 28.15
C THR A 11 5.09 21.02 26.68
N LEU A 12 4.02 21.60 26.13
CA LEU A 12 4.00 22.09 24.74
C LEU A 12 5.02 23.22 24.44
N GLU A 13 5.37 24.05 25.43
CA GLU A 13 6.39 25.10 25.30
C GLU A 13 7.81 24.49 25.23
N GLU A 14 8.13 23.50 26.08
CA GLU A 14 9.38 22.73 26.04
C GLU A 14 9.52 21.90 24.75
N HIS A 15 8.39 21.45 24.18
CA HIS A 15 8.34 20.71 22.90
C HIS A 15 8.77 21.55 21.69
N LYS A 16 8.68 22.89 21.76
CA LYS A 16 9.16 23.79 20.70
C LYS A 16 10.64 24.16 20.85
N ASP A 17 11.23 23.90 22.02
CA ASP A 17 12.53 24.45 22.41
C ASP A 17 13.74 23.57 22.01
N VAL A 18 13.53 22.25 21.83
CA VAL A 18 14.56 21.34 21.30
C VAL A 18 14.99 21.72 19.87
N VAL A 19 14.12 22.40 19.11
CA VAL A 19 14.37 22.84 17.73
C VAL A 19 14.89 24.29 17.66
N LYS A 20 14.72 25.09 18.72
CA LYS A 20 15.04 26.53 18.73
C LYS A 20 16.41 26.88 19.32
N ARG A 21 17.07 25.99 20.05
CA ARG A 21 18.42 26.26 20.56
C ARG A 21 19.45 26.23 19.42
N VAL A 22 19.80 27.42 18.93
CA VAL A 22 20.96 27.62 18.06
C VAL A 22 22.23 27.47 18.90
N ALA A 23 22.66 26.23 19.10
CA ALA A 23 24.03 25.97 19.51
C ALA A 23 24.91 25.96 18.26
N VAL A 24 25.85 26.90 18.18
CA VAL A 24 26.90 26.86 17.14
C VAL A 24 27.77 25.65 17.44
N LEU A 25 27.58 24.56 16.68
CA LEU A 25 28.49 23.42 16.72
C LEU A 25 29.82 23.83 16.10
N THR A 26 30.88 23.78 16.89
CA THR A 26 32.25 23.69 16.38
C THR A 26 32.54 22.22 16.09
N THR A 27 32.02 21.71 14.97
CA THR A 27 32.53 20.46 14.40
C THR A 27 33.93 20.73 13.84
N PRO A 28 34.87 19.78 13.95
CA PRO A 28 36.16 19.92 13.27
C PRO A 28 35.96 20.17 11.78
N ASP A 29 36.77 21.07 11.20
CA ASP A 29 36.68 21.48 9.78
C ASP A 29 36.72 20.31 8.79
N PHE A 30 37.23 19.14 9.21
CA PHE A 30 37.39 17.98 8.34
C PHE A 30 36.08 17.24 8.01
N ILE A 31 35.00 17.36 8.81
CA ILE A 31 33.74 16.63 8.53
C ILE A 31 33.12 17.13 7.22
N ALA A 32 33.37 18.40 6.89
CA ALA A 32 32.97 18.98 5.62
C ALA A 32 33.81 18.46 4.44
N LEU A 33 34.92 17.73 4.65
CA LEU A 33 35.78 17.22 3.56
C LEU A 33 35.23 15.93 2.91
N TYR A 34 34.35 15.21 3.60
CA TYR A 34 33.74 14.00 3.08
C TYR A 34 32.45 14.36 2.33
N TRP A 35 32.31 13.92 1.09
CA TRP A 35 31.09 14.13 0.32
C TRP A 35 30.04 13.05 0.67
N GLY A 36 28.78 13.46 0.79
CA GLY A 36 27.63 12.57 0.95
C GLY A 36 26.85 12.38 -0.35
N LYS A 37 26.81 13.42 -1.18
CA LYS A 37 26.26 13.40 -2.54
C LYS A 37 27.20 14.17 -3.49
N ALA A 38 27.28 13.72 -4.73
CA ALA A 38 28.11 14.33 -5.78
C ALA A 38 27.33 14.34 -7.11
N ARG A 39 27.74 15.21 -8.05
CA ARG A 39 27.15 15.39 -9.39
C ARG A 39 25.69 15.88 -9.34
N PRO A 40 25.45 17.21 -9.24
CA PRO A 40 24.11 17.78 -9.13
C PRO A 40 23.27 17.55 -10.41
N GLN A 41 21.95 17.56 -10.26
CA GLN A 41 21.01 17.42 -11.39
C GLN A 41 20.70 18.77 -12.08
N ALA A 42 21.06 19.88 -11.43
CA ALA A 42 20.88 21.25 -11.91
C ALA A 42 22.15 22.09 -11.66
N ALA A 43 22.18 23.33 -12.14
CA ALA A 43 23.29 24.26 -11.89
C ALA A 43 23.47 24.51 -10.39
N GLY A 44 24.67 24.25 -9.86
CA GLY A 44 24.98 24.36 -8.44
C GLY A 44 26.33 23.73 -8.07
N PRO A 45 26.67 23.67 -6.77
CA PRO A 45 27.86 22.99 -6.26
C PRO A 45 28.00 21.56 -6.78
N GLU A 46 29.22 21.13 -7.12
CA GLU A 46 29.49 19.78 -7.65
C GLU A 46 29.24 18.65 -6.64
N TRP A 47 29.21 18.97 -5.34
CA TRP A 47 29.00 18.01 -4.27
C TRP A 47 28.36 18.65 -3.03
N HIS A 48 27.90 17.80 -2.14
CA HIS A 48 27.27 18.16 -0.88
C HIS A 48 27.92 17.37 0.28
N PRO A 49 28.35 18.04 1.37
CA PRO A 49 29.04 17.37 2.47
C PRO A 49 28.22 16.27 3.13
N LEU A 50 28.89 15.21 3.58
CA LEU A 50 28.29 14.04 4.22
C LEU A 50 27.49 14.42 5.47
N ALA A 51 28.07 15.26 6.33
CA ALA A 51 27.35 15.73 7.51
C ALA A 51 26.14 16.60 7.18
N TYR A 52 26.15 17.32 6.05
CA TYR A 52 25.00 18.13 5.67
C TYR A 52 23.86 17.21 5.20
N HIS A 53 24.17 16.22 4.35
CA HIS A 53 23.20 15.19 3.95
C HIS A 53 22.62 14.45 5.16
N ALA A 54 23.48 14.03 6.10
CA ALA A 54 23.04 13.38 7.34
C ALA A 54 22.06 14.25 8.14
N LEU A 55 22.30 15.56 8.24
CA LEU A 55 21.41 16.50 8.91
C LEU A 55 20.13 16.78 8.12
N ASP A 56 20.18 16.79 6.79
CA ASP A 56 19.01 16.93 5.93
C ASP A 56 18.06 15.72 6.08
N VAL A 57 18.63 14.52 6.19
CA VAL A 57 17.88 13.29 6.48
C VAL A 57 17.34 13.29 7.91
N ALA A 58 18.12 13.75 8.89
CA ALA A 58 17.66 13.93 10.28
C ALA A 58 16.49 14.93 10.38
N ALA A 59 16.57 16.05 9.66
CA ALA A 59 15.51 17.05 9.58
C ALA A 59 14.27 16.50 8.85
N SER A 60 14.47 15.67 7.84
CA SER A 60 13.38 14.97 7.14
C SER A 60 12.68 13.98 8.06
N MET A 61 13.42 13.17 8.83
CA MET A 61 12.87 12.28 9.85
C MET A 61 12.08 13.05 10.90
N ALA A 62 12.62 14.14 11.44
CA ALA A 62 11.90 14.97 12.40
C ALA A 62 10.57 15.49 11.83
N ALA A 63 10.57 15.95 10.58
CA ALA A 63 9.36 16.42 9.91
C ALA A 63 8.35 15.29 9.65
N LEU A 64 8.81 14.07 9.34
CA LEU A 64 7.95 12.88 9.21
C LEU A 64 7.31 12.49 10.54
N LEU A 65 8.05 12.56 11.65
CA LEU A 65 7.52 12.25 12.99
C LEU A 65 6.52 13.30 13.47
N ASP A 66 6.79 14.57 13.18
CA ASP A 66 5.84 15.67 13.44
C ASP A 66 4.57 15.50 12.58
N ALA A 67 4.74 15.03 11.33
CA ALA A 67 3.62 14.73 10.47
C ALA A 67 2.86 13.51 10.98
N TRP A 68 3.50 12.40 11.36
CA TRP A 68 2.88 11.13 11.77
C TRP A 68 3.13 10.79 13.25
N PRO A 69 2.56 11.56 14.19
CA PRO A 69 2.81 11.36 15.62
C PRO A 69 2.33 9.97 16.10
N HIS A 70 1.30 9.41 15.46
CA HIS A 70 0.80 8.07 15.77
C HIS A 70 1.83 6.97 15.50
N LEU A 71 2.66 7.10 14.46
CA LEU A 71 3.74 6.14 14.19
C LEU A 71 4.84 6.24 15.25
N LEU A 72 5.19 7.45 15.68
CA LEU A 72 6.14 7.66 16.77
C LEU A 72 5.67 6.97 18.04
N THR A 73 4.42 7.23 18.48
CA THR A 73 3.86 6.62 19.68
C THR A 73 3.79 5.09 19.57
N ARG A 74 3.50 4.54 18.38
CA ARG A 74 3.51 3.09 18.15
C ARG A 74 4.92 2.51 18.27
N ILE A 75 5.89 3.09 17.58
CA ILE A 75 7.30 2.67 17.65
C ILE A 75 7.79 2.73 19.10
N ALA A 76 7.52 3.84 19.79
CA ALA A 76 7.88 4.03 21.19
C ALA A 76 7.27 2.94 22.08
N ARG A 77 5.97 2.66 21.93
CA ARG A 77 5.28 1.62 22.69
C ARG A 77 5.85 0.21 22.45
N HIS A 78 6.07 -0.18 21.19
CA HIS A 78 6.65 -1.48 20.86
C HIS A 78 8.09 -1.61 21.37
N ALA A 79 8.85 -0.52 21.27
CA ALA A 79 10.22 -0.46 21.74
C ALA A 79 10.34 -0.33 23.26
N GLY A 80 9.26 -0.11 24.02
CA GLY A 80 9.31 0.13 25.46
C GLY A 80 9.95 1.48 25.84
N LEU A 81 9.90 2.46 24.94
CA LEU A 81 10.49 3.79 25.08
C LEU A 81 9.41 4.86 25.30
N SER A 82 9.80 6.01 25.84
CA SER A 82 8.96 7.21 25.78
C SER A 82 9.00 7.82 24.36
N ASP A 83 7.93 8.52 23.97
CA ASP A 83 7.87 9.23 22.67
C ASP A 83 9.04 10.20 22.49
N VAL A 84 9.52 10.81 23.58
CA VAL A 84 10.66 11.74 23.57
C VAL A 84 11.96 11.01 23.19
N VAL A 85 12.23 9.88 23.84
CA VAL A 85 13.43 9.08 23.59
C VAL A 85 13.38 8.47 22.20
N ALA A 86 12.26 7.86 21.83
CA ALA A 86 12.06 7.27 20.51
C ALA A 86 12.27 8.30 19.40
N ARG A 87 11.76 9.53 19.56
CA ARG A 87 11.96 10.62 18.59
C ARG A 87 13.43 10.98 18.44
N ARG A 88 14.16 11.14 19.55
CA ARG A 88 15.60 11.44 19.52
C ARG A 88 16.40 10.32 18.86
N TRP A 89 16.08 9.07 19.19
CA TRP A 89 16.73 7.89 18.62
C TRP A 89 16.46 7.76 17.12
N LEU A 90 15.21 7.91 16.67
CA LEU A 90 14.86 7.87 15.25
C LEU A 90 15.59 8.96 14.44
N ILE A 91 15.69 10.18 14.98
CA ILE A 91 16.44 11.26 14.35
C ILE A 91 17.94 10.94 14.31
N ALA A 92 18.51 10.36 15.38
CA ALA A 92 19.91 9.95 15.42
C ALA A 92 20.19 8.83 14.40
N VAL A 93 19.35 7.79 14.37
CA VAL A 93 19.43 6.67 13.43
C VAL A 93 19.34 7.17 11.99
N ALA A 94 18.42 8.11 11.70
CA ALA A 94 18.32 8.74 10.39
C ALA A 94 19.58 9.52 10.01
N ALA A 95 20.20 10.25 10.95
CA ALA A 95 21.48 10.92 10.71
C ALA A 95 22.64 9.94 10.43
N LEU A 96 22.57 8.74 11.00
CA LEU A 96 23.62 7.71 10.90
C LEU A 96 23.41 6.70 9.76
N HIS A 97 22.35 6.84 8.95
CA HIS A 97 22.02 5.91 7.85
C HIS A 97 23.16 5.74 6.83
N ASP A 98 23.95 6.79 6.62
CA ASP A 98 25.00 6.89 5.63
C ASP A 98 26.41 6.86 6.26
N LEU A 99 26.55 6.39 7.51
CA LEU A 99 27.82 6.39 8.25
C LEU A 99 28.98 5.77 7.45
N GLY A 100 28.71 4.68 6.72
CA GLY A 100 29.72 4.00 5.90
C GLY A 100 30.25 4.81 4.72
N LYS A 101 29.63 5.95 4.36
CA LYS A 101 30.20 6.90 3.39
C LYS A 101 31.44 7.61 3.92
N GLY A 102 31.67 7.58 5.24
CA GLY A 102 32.92 8.05 5.85
C GLY A 102 34.15 7.23 5.44
N ALA A 103 33.97 6.03 4.88
CA ALA A 103 35.07 5.22 4.39
C ALA A 103 35.78 5.86 3.18
N ASP A 104 37.12 5.79 3.16
CA ASP A 104 37.93 6.33 2.07
C ASP A 104 37.62 5.65 0.73
N ALA A 105 37.32 4.35 0.74
CA ALA A 105 36.89 3.61 -0.44
C ALA A 105 35.61 4.17 -1.07
N PHE A 106 34.67 4.66 -0.26
CA PHE A 106 33.47 5.35 -0.74
C PHE A 106 33.83 6.70 -1.35
N GLN A 107 34.63 7.50 -0.63
CA GLN A 107 35.01 8.85 -1.05
C GLN A 107 35.72 8.86 -2.42
N ARG A 108 36.47 7.81 -2.74
CA ARG A 108 37.12 7.63 -4.05
C ARG A 108 36.17 7.37 -5.23
N LYS A 109 34.90 6.98 -4.99
CA LYS A 109 33.92 6.73 -6.08
C LYS A 109 33.64 7.96 -6.95
N ALA A 110 33.78 9.16 -6.39
CA ALA A 110 33.56 10.41 -7.11
C ALA A 110 34.76 10.83 -7.98
N GLY A 111 35.86 10.08 -7.95
CA GLY A 111 37.13 10.41 -8.60
C GLY A 111 38.16 10.97 -7.61
N ASP A 112 39.44 10.92 -7.99
CA ASP A 112 40.53 11.38 -7.12
C ASP A 112 40.47 12.91 -6.85
N GLU A 113 39.81 13.68 -7.72
CA GLU A 113 39.63 15.14 -7.56
C GLU A 113 38.67 15.51 -6.41
N LEU A 114 37.65 14.67 -6.17
CA LEU A 114 36.66 14.87 -5.10
C LEU A 114 36.99 14.09 -3.82
N TRP A 115 38.01 13.22 -3.85
CA TRP A 115 38.55 12.58 -2.65
C TRP A 115 39.44 13.56 -1.88
N MET A 116 38.82 14.52 -1.20
CA MET A 116 39.56 15.59 -0.50
C MET A 116 40.40 15.10 0.68
N SER A 117 40.09 13.92 1.23
CA SER A 117 40.92 13.26 2.26
C SER A 117 42.11 12.46 1.69
N ALA A 118 42.34 12.48 0.37
CA ALA A 118 43.47 11.76 -0.26
C ALA A 118 44.83 12.09 0.36
N SER A 119 45.03 13.34 0.77
CA SER A 119 46.28 13.79 1.41
C SER A 119 46.47 13.23 2.82
N LEU A 120 45.42 12.71 3.44
CA LEU A 120 45.43 12.08 4.77
C LEU A 120 45.62 10.56 4.69
N TRP A 121 45.66 9.98 3.48
CA TRP A 121 45.87 8.56 3.30
C TRP A 121 47.32 8.16 3.63
N PRO A 122 47.54 7.05 4.39
CA PRO A 122 48.88 6.63 4.78
C PRO A 122 49.83 6.45 3.59
N ALA A 123 51.00 7.09 3.64
CA ALA A 123 52.05 6.93 2.65
C ALA A 123 52.51 5.46 2.57
N GLY A 124 52.63 4.92 1.37
CA GLY A 124 53.07 3.53 1.15
C GLY A 124 51.98 2.46 1.20
N ARG A 125 50.72 2.81 1.53
CA ARG A 125 49.57 1.91 1.36
C ARG A 125 48.96 2.04 -0.03
N SER A 126 48.62 0.90 -0.62
CA SER A 126 47.77 0.83 -1.81
C SER A 126 46.47 1.61 -1.56
N ARG A 127 46.05 2.43 -2.54
CA ARG A 127 44.82 3.20 -2.42
C ARG A 127 43.60 2.25 -2.44
N PRO A 128 42.55 2.52 -1.65
CA PRO A 128 41.45 1.58 -1.44
C PRO A 128 40.57 1.47 -2.70
N GLN A 129 40.28 0.26 -3.18
CA GLN A 129 39.50 0.12 -4.42
C GLN A 129 38.00 0.42 -4.21
N PRO A 130 37.36 1.23 -5.07
CA PRO A 130 35.94 1.58 -4.93
C PRO A 130 34.98 0.50 -5.45
N LEU A 131 35.49 -0.49 -6.21
CA LEU A 131 34.69 -1.52 -6.87
C LEU A 131 34.09 -2.49 -5.83
N GLY A 132 32.78 -2.77 -5.90
CA GLY A 132 32.10 -3.68 -4.98
C GLY A 132 31.84 -3.11 -3.57
N PHE A 133 32.18 -1.84 -3.31
CA PHE A 133 31.97 -1.23 -2.00
C PHE A 133 30.48 -0.95 -1.72
N ASP A 134 29.93 -1.58 -0.70
CA ASP A 134 28.60 -1.29 -0.13
C ASP A 134 28.71 -0.54 1.20
N HIS A 135 28.47 0.78 1.17
CA HIS A 135 28.48 1.61 2.36
C HIS A 135 27.53 1.15 3.49
N GLY A 136 26.43 0.45 3.20
CA GLY A 136 25.58 -0.11 4.25
C GLY A 136 26.31 -1.18 5.06
N ALA A 137 26.99 -2.11 4.38
CA ALA A 137 27.73 -3.20 5.01
C ALA A 137 28.98 -2.74 5.79
N PHE A 138 29.59 -1.63 5.39
CA PHE A 138 30.75 -1.03 6.07
C PHE A 138 30.38 -0.15 7.26
N ALA A 139 29.12 0.28 7.38
CA ALA A 139 28.68 1.14 8.47
C ALA A 139 28.75 0.43 9.83
N TRP A 140 28.46 -0.88 9.88
CA TRP A 140 28.54 -1.68 11.10
C TRP A 140 29.96 -1.77 11.68
N PRO A 141 30.97 -2.30 10.95
CA PRO A 141 32.30 -2.38 11.54
C PRO A 141 32.88 -0.99 11.84
N LEU A 142 32.56 0.05 11.04
CA LEU A 142 32.96 1.42 11.37
C LEU A 142 32.32 1.90 12.68
N TRP A 143 31.07 1.53 12.95
CA TRP A 143 30.38 1.83 14.21
C TRP A 143 31.02 1.16 15.42
N GLU A 144 31.47 -0.09 15.29
CA GLU A 144 32.22 -0.80 16.33
C GLU A 144 33.59 -0.15 16.57
N GLU A 145 34.32 0.18 15.51
CA GLU A 145 35.67 0.78 15.58
C GLU A 145 35.65 2.15 16.26
N ILE A 146 34.67 3.00 15.96
CA ILE A 146 34.53 4.31 16.63
C ILE A 146 33.96 4.19 18.05
N LYS A 147 33.61 2.97 18.50
CA LYS A 147 32.94 2.73 19.79
C LYS A 147 31.65 3.53 19.93
N GLY A 148 30.80 3.46 18.90
CA GLY A 148 29.56 4.23 18.80
C GLY A 148 28.66 4.19 20.05
N PRO A 149 28.44 3.04 20.71
CA PRO A 149 27.65 2.96 21.94
C PRO A 149 28.23 3.81 23.09
N GLU A 150 29.56 3.85 23.23
CA GLU A 150 30.24 4.66 24.24
C GLU A 150 30.06 6.15 23.96
N ILE A 151 30.17 6.57 22.69
CA ILE A 151 29.96 7.96 22.25
C ILE A 151 28.53 8.42 22.52
N LEU A 152 27.54 7.56 22.24
CA LEU A 152 26.13 7.84 22.49
C LEU A 152 25.72 7.62 23.96
N ARG A 153 26.65 7.19 24.83
CA ARG A 153 26.41 6.88 26.24
C ARG A 153 25.27 5.87 26.46
N LEU A 154 25.09 4.94 25.52
CA LEU A 154 24.15 3.83 25.68
C LEU A 154 24.79 2.83 26.65
N ARG A 155 24.46 2.88 27.95
CA ARG A 155 25.08 2.00 28.97
C ARG A 155 24.31 0.70 29.22
N ASP A 156 23.01 0.70 28.92
CA ASP A 156 22.14 -0.46 29.10
C ASP A 156 22.25 -1.40 27.88
N GLU A 157 22.50 -2.69 28.14
CA GLU A 157 22.74 -3.67 27.07
C GLU A 157 21.51 -3.86 26.16
N GLN A 158 20.30 -3.81 26.72
CA GLN A 158 19.07 -3.92 25.92
C GLN A 158 18.87 -2.66 25.07
N ALA A 159 19.17 -1.48 25.61
CA ALA A 159 19.10 -0.23 24.87
C ALA A 159 20.14 -0.20 23.74
N GLN A 160 21.35 -0.70 23.98
CA GLN A 160 22.36 -0.88 22.94
C GLN A 160 21.85 -1.83 21.85
N HIS A 161 21.37 -3.02 22.23
CA HIS A 161 20.87 -4.02 21.30
C HIS A 161 19.74 -3.45 20.41
N ARG A 162 18.73 -2.83 21.02
CA ARG A 162 17.61 -2.23 20.30
C ARG A 162 18.02 -1.08 19.38
N PHE A 163 18.91 -0.21 19.85
CA PHE A 163 19.43 0.87 19.01
C PHE A 163 20.23 0.32 17.83
N MET A 164 20.97 -0.77 18.03
CA MET A 164 21.67 -1.48 16.95
C MET A 164 20.71 -2.05 15.91
N GLU A 165 19.61 -2.68 16.32
CA GLU A 165 18.58 -3.16 15.38
C GLU A 165 18.03 -2.02 14.50
N TRP A 166 17.84 -0.83 15.07
CA TRP A 166 17.40 0.35 14.34
C TRP A 166 18.48 0.90 13.39
N LEU A 167 19.75 0.86 13.79
CA LEU A 167 20.88 1.21 12.92
C LEU A 167 20.98 0.27 11.72
N VAL A 168 20.81 -1.04 11.92
CA VAL A 168 20.77 -2.03 10.84
C VAL A 168 19.67 -1.71 9.84
N CYS A 169 18.49 -1.32 10.34
CA CYS A 169 17.38 -0.86 9.50
C CYS A 169 17.78 0.36 8.65
N ALA A 170 18.48 1.34 9.25
CA ALA A 170 18.96 2.52 8.55
C ALA A 170 20.06 2.21 7.52
N TRP A 171 20.99 1.30 7.83
CA TRP A 171 22.03 0.87 6.89
C TRP A 171 21.48 0.03 5.73
N SER A 172 20.28 -0.53 5.89
CA SER A 172 19.53 -1.27 4.87
C SER A 172 18.65 -0.37 3.98
N HIS A 173 18.80 0.97 4.03
CA HIS A 173 17.94 1.94 3.34
C HIS A 173 17.94 1.84 1.80
N HIS A 174 18.85 1.08 1.18
CA HIS A 174 18.82 0.75 -0.25
C HIS A 174 17.80 -0.35 -0.61
N GLY A 175 16.99 -0.76 0.36
CA GLY A 175 15.84 -1.62 0.17
C GLY A 175 16.14 -3.11 0.29
N ALA A 176 17.33 -3.49 0.76
CA ALA A 176 17.66 -4.89 1.09
C ALA A 176 18.43 -4.91 2.42
N PRO A 177 18.22 -5.93 3.27
CA PRO A 177 19.02 -6.11 4.48
C PRO A 177 20.51 -6.19 4.17
N ILE A 178 21.35 -5.58 5.00
CA ILE A 178 22.80 -5.74 4.93
C ILE A 178 23.21 -7.17 5.28
N ALA A 179 24.28 -7.68 4.67
CA ALA A 179 24.80 -9.01 4.99
C ALA A 179 25.53 -9.01 6.34
N HIS A 180 25.42 -10.11 7.10
CA HIS A 180 26.13 -10.30 8.38
C HIS A 180 27.65 -10.50 8.23
N GLN A 181 28.17 -10.60 7.01
CA GLN A 181 29.61 -10.72 6.78
C GLN A 181 30.22 -9.33 6.63
N HIS A 182 30.99 -8.93 7.63
CA HIS A 182 31.62 -7.61 7.67
C HIS A 182 33.01 -7.62 7.02
N PRO A 183 33.28 -6.66 6.13
CA PRO A 183 34.60 -6.51 5.50
C PRO A 183 35.66 -6.01 6.50
N ILE A 184 36.93 -6.33 6.23
CA ILE A 184 38.07 -5.89 7.05
C ILE A 184 38.30 -4.37 6.86
N LEU A 185 38.04 -3.55 7.88
CA LEU A 185 38.12 -2.08 7.79
C LEU A 185 39.48 -1.54 7.34
N ALA A 186 40.57 -2.17 7.77
CA ALA A 186 41.94 -1.67 7.61
C ALA A 186 42.34 -1.40 6.15
N ASP A 187 41.68 -2.07 5.20
CA ASP A 187 41.93 -1.94 3.76
C ASP A 187 41.11 -0.82 3.10
N PHE A 188 40.09 -0.28 3.79
CA PHE A 188 39.10 0.64 3.20
C PHE A 188 38.90 1.94 3.98
N VAL A 189 39.38 2.01 5.23
CA VAL A 189 39.20 3.16 6.13
C VAL A 189 40.55 3.57 6.74
N SER A 190 40.87 4.86 6.66
CA SER A 190 42.04 5.45 7.33
C SER A 190 41.74 5.86 8.77
N GLN A 191 42.80 6.03 9.57
CA GLN A 191 42.69 6.55 10.94
C GLN A 191 41.99 7.93 10.98
N SER A 192 42.29 8.79 9.99
CA SER A 192 41.63 10.08 9.88
C SER A 192 40.12 9.98 9.65
N SER A 193 39.68 8.97 8.88
CA SER A 193 38.25 8.70 8.65
C SER A 193 37.54 8.16 9.90
N ILE A 194 38.23 7.35 10.71
CA ILE A 194 37.71 6.87 12.01
C ILE A 194 37.54 8.04 12.98
N GLU A 195 38.58 8.84 13.19
CA GLU A 195 38.54 10.05 14.02
C GLU A 195 37.46 11.01 13.53
N ALA A 196 37.31 11.10 12.20
CA ALA A 196 36.35 11.99 11.62
C ALA A 196 34.90 11.61 11.88
N THR A 197 34.64 10.32 11.71
CA THR A 197 33.35 9.72 11.97
C THR A 197 33.02 9.81 13.47
N ALA A 198 33.97 9.49 14.35
CA ALA A 198 33.79 9.60 15.80
C ALA A 198 33.46 11.02 16.25
N ALA A 199 34.13 12.04 15.70
CA ALA A 199 33.83 13.44 16.00
C ALA A 199 32.43 13.85 15.53
N PHE A 200 31.98 13.35 14.37
CA PHE A 200 30.63 13.59 13.86
C PHE A 200 29.57 12.98 14.79
N VAL A 201 29.72 11.71 15.18
CA VAL A 201 28.80 11.03 16.10
C VAL A 201 28.77 11.75 17.46
N THR A 202 29.94 12.20 17.96
CA THR A 202 30.03 12.98 19.20
C THR A 202 29.28 14.31 19.10
N ALA A 203 29.41 15.01 17.98
CA ALA A 203 28.69 16.27 17.72
C ALA A 203 27.17 16.04 17.64
N LEU A 204 26.75 14.97 16.98
CA LEU A 204 25.34 14.58 16.87
C LEU A 204 24.73 14.25 18.24
N ALA A 205 25.45 13.51 19.08
CA ALA A 205 25.01 13.17 20.44
C ALA A 205 24.74 14.43 21.28
N LYS A 206 25.65 15.42 21.20
CA LYS A 206 25.51 16.73 21.86
C LYS A 206 24.33 17.53 21.30
N LEU A 207 24.13 17.52 19.97
CA LEU A 207 23.05 18.24 19.31
C LEU A 207 21.67 17.74 19.74
N LEU A 208 21.51 16.42 19.80
CA LEU A 208 20.24 15.78 20.12
C LEU A 208 19.99 15.68 21.64
N ALA A 209 20.94 16.15 22.46
CA ALA A 209 20.94 16.03 23.91
C ALA A 209 20.61 14.59 24.34
N LEU A 210 21.27 13.61 23.71
CA LEU A 210 21.21 12.22 24.15
C LEU A 210 21.95 12.14 25.50
N ASP A 211 21.20 12.06 26.60
CA ASP A 211 21.75 12.08 27.96
C ASP A 211 21.35 10.85 28.77
N GLU A 212 22.14 10.56 29.81
CA GLU A 212 22.22 9.30 30.56
C GLU A 212 20.93 8.81 31.25
N ALA A 213 19.90 9.65 31.39
CA ALA A 213 18.80 9.42 32.32
C ALA A 213 17.56 8.70 31.76
N GLU A 214 17.45 8.53 30.44
CA GLU A 214 16.17 8.13 29.81
C GLU A 214 16.17 6.75 29.12
N THR A 215 17.23 5.95 29.24
CA THR A 215 17.42 4.70 28.48
C THR A 215 17.20 3.40 29.28
N ARG A 216 16.46 3.44 30.38
CA ARG A 216 16.01 2.19 31.03
C ARG A 216 14.84 1.61 30.26
N LEU A 217 15.13 0.64 29.40
CA LEU A 217 14.10 -0.20 28.81
C LEU A 217 13.48 -1.07 29.91
N SER A 218 12.14 -1.13 29.94
CA SER A 218 11.50 -2.26 30.61
C SER A 218 11.64 -3.46 29.68
N PRO A 219 12.02 -4.66 30.19
CA PRO A 219 12.19 -5.82 29.34
C PRO A 219 10.90 -6.07 28.54
N PRO A 220 10.97 -6.17 27.21
CA PRO A 220 9.87 -6.67 26.41
C PRO A 220 9.51 -8.08 26.90
N ALA A 221 8.23 -8.41 26.86
CA ALA A 221 7.74 -9.68 27.41
C ALA A 221 8.25 -10.93 26.65
N ASP A 222 8.87 -10.79 25.47
CA ASP A 222 9.19 -11.89 24.55
C ASP A 222 10.47 -11.64 23.70
N ASP A 223 11.57 -11.13 24.29
CA ASP A 223 12.87 -11.08 23.60
C ASP A 223 13.53 -12.48 23.62
N ASN A 224 13.09 -13.37 22.73
CA ASN A 224 13.88 -14.56 22.37
C ASN A 224 14.86 -14.16 21.25
N GLU A 225 16.16 -14.37 21.46
CA GLU A 225 17.21 -14.09 20.45
C GLU A 225 17.01 -14.86 19.13
N ASP A 226 16.27 -15.98 19.16
CA ASP A 226 15.91 -16.79 17.98
C ASP A 226 14.51 -16.44 17.39
N GLY A 227 13.85 -15.40 17.91
CA GLY A 227 12.52 -14.95 17.49
C GLY A 227 12.53 -14.11 16.20
N PRO A 228 11.35 -13.88 15.58
CA PRO A 228 11.24 -12.90 14.51
C PRO A 228 11.63 -11.50 15.03
N PRO A 229 12.21 -10.62 14.17
CA PRO A 229 12.67 -9.31 14.61
C PRO A 229 11.51 -8.48 15.18
N PRO A 230 11.77 -7.57 16.13
CA PRO A 230 10.74 -6.75 16.76
C PRO A 230 9.91 -6.00 15.72
N THR A 231 8.60 -5.92 15.95
CA THR A 231 7.63 -5.44 14.95
C THR A 231 7.92 -4.01 14.49
N GLU A 232 8.43 -3.17 15.37
CA GLU A 232 8.78 -1.78 15.09
C GLU A 232 9.93 -1.62 14.08
N THR A 233 10.82 -2.61 13.95
CA THR A 233 11.97 -2.54 13.03
C THR A 233 11.51 -2.35 11.57
N TRP A 234 10.38 -2.94 11.19
CA TRP A 234 9.76 -2.74 9.88
C TRP A 234 9.32 -1.30 9.64
N LEU A 235 8.78 -0.63 10.66
CA LEU A 235 8.40 0.78 10.60
C LEU A 235 9.64 1.67 10.53
N VAL A 236 10.63 1.40 11.37
CA VAL A 236 11.90 2.14 11.40
C VAL A 236 12.59 2.07 10.04
N ALA A 237 12.72 0.88 9.46
CA ALA A 237 13.30 0.70 8.14
C ALA A 237 12.57 1.49 7.05
N GLY A 238 11.23 1.44 7.04
CA GLY A 238 10.42 2.20 6.08
C GLY A 238 10.57 3.72 6.24
N LEU A 239 10.59 4.22 7.48
CA LEU A 239 10.81 5.64 7.78
C LEU A 239 12.21 6.12 7.41
N CYS A 240 13.25 5.30 7.64
CA CYS A 240 14.63 5.63 7.26
C CYS A 240 14.77 5.77 5.74
N ILE A 241 14.20 4.84 4.96
CA ILE A 241 14.15 4.93 3.49
C ILE A 241 13.48 6.23 3.06
N LEU A 242 12.34 6.54 3.65
CA LEU A 242 11.59 7.74 3.31
C LEU A 242 12.34 9.03 3.68
N ALA A 243 12.97 9.05 4.85
CA ALA A 243 13.77 10.18 5.30
C ALA A 243 14.97 10.42 4.36
N ASP A 244 15.68 9.37 3.91
CA ASP A 244 16.75 9.52 2.92
C ASP A 244 16.23 10.00 1.55
N TRP A 245 15.08 9.51 1.09
CA TRP A 245 14.48 9.96 -0.16
C TRP A 245 14.06 11.43 -0.12
N LEU A 246 13.55 11.90 1.03
CA LEU A 246 13.24 13.31 1.25
C LEU A 246 14.51 14.16 1.35
N GLY A 247 15.49 13.73 2.16
CA GLY A 247 16.77 14.42 2.35
C GLY A 247 17.64 14.47 1.08
N SER A 248 17.48 13.50 0.17
CA SER A 248 18.18 13.44 -1.11
C SER A 248 17.59 14.35 -2.19
N SER A 249 16.44 14.97 -1.94
CA SER A 249 15.77 15.81 -2.92
C SER A 249 16.47 17.16 -3.05
N GLN A 250 17.19 17.37 -4.16
CA GLN A 250 17.82 18.66 -4.49
C GLN A 250 16.80 19.82 -4.59
N ARG A 251 15.50 19.51 -4.72
CA ARG A 251 14.41 20.50 -4.69
C ARG A 251 14.23 21.14 -3.31
N TRP A 252 14.44 20.36 -2.24
CA TRP A 252 14.28 20.84 -0.86
C TRP A 252 15.62 21.09 -0.17
N PHE A 253 16.65 20.36 -0.59
CA PHE A 253 18.01 20.39 -0.04
C PHE A 253 19.01 20.66 -1.17
N PRO A 254 19.16 21.92 -1.63
CA PRO A 254 20.13 22.25 -2.67
C PRO A 254 21.55 22.01 -2.15
N TYR A 255 22.43 21.55 -3.05
CA TYR A 255 23.82 21.29 -2.68
C TYR A 255 24.50 22.57 -2.20
N ARG A 256 25.46 22.41 -1.28
CA ARG A 256 26.16 23.51 -0.64
C ARG A 256 27.66 23.29 -0.83
N ALA A 257 28.30 24.20 -1.56
CA ALA A 257 29.75 24.23 -1.69
C ALA A 257 30.37 24.90 -0.47
N GLY A 258 31.47 24.33 0.05
CA GLY A 258 32.48 25.13 0.72
C GLY A 258 33.07 24.54 2.00
N ARG A 259 34.36 24.84 2.19
CA ARG A 259 35.16 24.69 3.42
C ARG A 259 34.78 25.70 4.50
N ARG A 260 33.47 25.91 4.74
CA ARG A 260 33.03 26.75 5.85
C ARG A 260 32.84 25.85 7.08
N PRO A 261 33.33 26.26 8.27
CA PRO A 261 32.95 25.61 9.52
C PRO A 261 31.45 25.44 9.51
N CYS A 262 31.00 24.22 9.80
CA CYS A 262 29.57 23.93 9.81
C CYS A 262 28.94 24.73 10.95
N ARG A 263 28.53 25.98 10.67
CA ARG A 263 27.48 26.60 11.46
C ARG A 263 26.25 25.80 11.13
N LEU A 264 26.03 24.73 11.91
CA LEU A 264 24.76 24.04 11.95
C LEU A 264 23.72 25.11 12.25
N LEU A 265 23.08 25.61 11.20
CA LEU A 265 21.84 26.31 11.35
C LEU A 265 20.92 25.26 11.96
N GLY A 266 20.44 25.52 13.17
CA GLY A 266 19.52 24.61 13.84
C GLY A 266 18.38 24.20 12.91
N PRO A 267 17.68 23.10 13.23
CA PRO A 267 16.64 22.52 12.37
C PRO A 267 15.65 23.54 11.79
N GLY A 268 15.46 24.73 12.37
CA GLY A 268 14.71 25.86 11.80
C GLY A 268 15.09 26.34 10.38
N ALA A 269 16.35 26.28 9.93
CA ALA A 269 16.73 26.71 8.56
C ALA A 269 16.57 25.61 7.51
N ALA A 270 16.75 24.34 7.90
CA ALA A 270 16.43 23.16 7.10
C ALA A 270 14.90 22.87 7.10
N ALA A 271 14.21 23.27 8.17
CA ALA A 271 12.76 23.12 8.35
C ALA A 271 11.95 23.97 7.38
N GLY A 272 12.50 25.04 6.81
CA GLY A 272 11.81 25.81 5.77
C GLY A 272 11.52 24.98 4.51
N GLY A 273 12.45 24.07 4.14
CA GLY A 273 12.34 23.15 3.02
C GLY A 273 11.56 21.86 3.36
N SER A 274 11.77 21.29 4.55
CA SER A 274 11.15 20.01 4.96
C SER A 274 9.74 20.14 5.56
N ARG A 275 9.38 21.26 6.20
CA ARG A 275 8.01 21.47 6.75
C ARG A 275 6.94 21.59 5.68
N ARG A 276 7.30 21.95 4.44
CA ARG A 276 6.32 22.20 3.37
C ARG A 276 5.72 20.90 2.80
N PRO A 277 6.49 19.86 2.43
CA PRO A 277 5.93 18.58 1.98
C PRO A 277 5.38 17.73 3.14
N ALA A 278 6.11 17.59 4.26
CA ALA A 278 5.67 16.77 5.40
C ALA A 278 4.50 17.41 6.19
N GLY A 279 4.51 18.75 6.36
CA GLY A 279 3.48 19.48 7.07
C GLY A 279 2.15 19.63 6.31
N ARG A 280 2.13 19.52 4.98
CA ARG A 280 0.88 19.47 4.21
C ARG A 280 0.33 18.05 4.03
N ALA A 281 1.18 17.02 4.08
CA ALA A 281 0.72 15.66 4.31
C ALA A 281 -0.04 15.50 5.64
N ALA A 282 0.11 16.46 6.58
CA ALA A 282 -0.53 16.52 7.90
C ALA A 282 -1.84 17.34 7.96
N GLN A 283 -2.31 17.96 6.86
CA GLN A 283 -3.67 18.52 6.80
C GLN A 283 -4.69 17.39 6.62
N ARG A 284 -4.94 16.68 7.72
CA ARG A 284 -5.57 15.36 7.77
C ARG A 284 -6.91 15.33 8.46
N ALA A 285 -7.42 16.48 8.89
CA ALA A 285 -8.66 16.50 9.66
C ALA A 285 -9.76 15.85 8.81
N PRO A 286 -10.26 14.66 9.20
CA PRO A 286 -11.43 14.11 8.56
C PRO A 286 -12.58 15.11 8.78
N ALA A 287 -13.57 15.07 7.90
CA ALA A 287 -14.77 15.88 8.10
C ALA A 287 -15.34 15.61 9.50
N ALA A 288 -15.79 16.64 10.22
CA ALA A 288 -16.23 16.51 11.62
C ALA A 288 -17.36 15.47 11.77
N ASP A 289 -18.32 15.50 10.84
CA ASP A 289 -19.40 14.53 10.74
C ASP A 289 -19.62 14.15 9.28
N LEU A 290 -19.62 12.86 8.98
CA LEU A 290 -20.00 12.33 7.67
C LEU A 290 -21.23 11.44 7.84
N ALA A 291 -22.40 12.00 7.58
CA ALA A 291 -23.62 11.22 7.53
C ALA A 291 -23.63 10.32 6.28
N VAL A 292 -24.19 9.12 6.39
CA VAL A 292 -24.35 8.17 5.27
C VAL A 292 -25.04 8.83 4.08
N SER A 293 -26.04 9.67 4.34
CA SER A 293 -26.79 10.43 3.33
C SER A 293 -25.90 11.33 2.46
N THR A 294 -24.75 11.77 2.96
CA THR A 294 -23.78 12.61 2.23
C THR A 294 -23.06 11.82 1.15
N LEU A 295 -22.81 10.52 1.39
CA LEU A 295 -22.18 9.62 0.44
C LEU A 295 -23.16 9.05 -0.59
N LEU A 296 -24.46 9.27 -0.39
CA LEU A 296 -25.51 8.73 -1.24
C LEU A 296 -26.02 9.78 -2.24
N PRO A 297 -26.53 9.36 -3.40
CA PRO A 297 -27.25 10.25 -4.30
C PRO A 297 -28.43 10.93 -3.60
N ALA A 298 -28.76 12.16 -4.01
CA ALA A 298 -29.87 12.92 -3.44
C ALA A 298 -31.18 12.11 -3.46
N GLY A 299 -31.80 11.95 -2.28
CA GLY A 299 -33.06 11.22 -2.11
C GLY A 299 -32.92 9.69 -1.96
N ALA A 300 -31.72 9.13 -2.00
CA ALA A 300 -31.51 7.71 -1.74
C ALA A 300 -31.53 7.39 -0.23
N GLN A 301 -32.10 6.24 0.14
CA GLN A 301 -32.08 5.73 1.51
C GLN A 301 -30.90 4.78 1.72
N ALA A 302 -30.34 4.78 2.93
CA ALA A 302 -29.26 3.88 3.31
C ALA A 302 -29.72 2.42 3.26
N THR A 303 -28.88 1.55 2.71
CA THR A 303 -29.10 0.11 2.74
C THR A 303 -28.90 -0.45 4.15
N PRO A 304 -29.45 -1.64 4.49
CA PRO A 304 -29.20 -2.27 5.79
C PRO A 304 -27.71 -2.44 6.10
N LEU A 305 -26.88 -2.73 5.08
CA LEU A 305 -25.43 -2.82 5.23
C LEU A 305 -24.79 -1.46 5.57
N GLN A 306 -25.19 -0.39 4.89
CA GLN A 306 -24.69 0.96 5.15
C GLN A 306 -25.09 1.44 6.55
N GLN A 307 -26.32 1.14 6.98
CA GLN A 307 -26.79 1.45 8.33
C GLN A 307 -26.02 0.64 9.39
N ALA A 308 -25.83 -0.66 9.17
CA ALA A 308 -25.03 -1.49 10.07
C ALA A 308 -23.58 -0.99 10.19
N ALA A 309 -22.98 -0.53 9.09
CA ALA A 309 -21.66 0.10 9.09
C ALA A 309 -21.63 1.45 9.83
N ALA A 310 -22.73 2.21 9.82
CA ALA A 310 -22.88 3.46 10.58
C ALA A 310 -22.95 3.21 12.09
N ASP A 311 -23.69 2.18 12.49
CA ASP A 311 -24.00 1.88 13.89
C ASP A 311 -22.96 0.96 14.55
N LEU A 312 -22.05 0.35 13.77
CA LEU A 312 -21.06 -0.59 14.27
C LEU A 312 -20.18 0.08 15.35
N PRO A 313 -20.10 -0.45 16.59
CA PRO A 313 -19.19 0.08 17.59
C PRO A 313 -17.73 -0.17 17.19
N LEU A 314 -16.86 0.82 17.38
CA LEU A 314 -15.44 0.76 17.04
C LEU A 314 -14.61 1.05 18.30
N ASP A 315 -14.08 -0.01 18.92
CA ASP A 315 -13.25 0.06 20.14
C ASP A 315 -11.81 0.49 19.83
N ASP A 316 -11.06 0.95 20.84
CA ASP A 316 -9.67 1.38 20.66
C ASP A 316 -8.74 0.26 20.15
N GLY A 317 -7.80 0.63 19.29
CA GLY A 317 -6.80 -0.26 18.70
C GLY A 317 -7.12 -0.77 17.28
N PRO A 318 -6.35 -1.76 16.79
CA PRO A 318 -6.51 -2.34 15.45
C PRO A 318 -7.84 -3.08 15.29
N THR A 319 -8.57 -2.77 14.22
CA THR A 319 -9.88 -3.36 13.92
C THR A 319 -9.88 -3.98 12.52
N LEU A 320 -10.46 -5.17 12.40
CA LEU A 320 -10.82 -5.80 11.13
C LEU A 320 -12.34 -5.82 10.99
N VAL A 321 -12.85 -5.30 9.88
CA VAL A 321 -14.28 -5.39 9.54
C VAL A 321 -14.44 -6.18 8.24
N ILE A 322 -15.36 -7.15 8.21
CA ILE A 322 -15.72 -7.91 7.02
C ILE A 322 -17.18 -7.58 6.68
N LEU A 323 -17.41 -7.07 5.46
CA LEU A 323 -18.72 -6.74 4.92
C LEU A 323 -19.10 -7.76 3.85
N GLU A 324 -20.08 -8.60 4.17
CA GLU A 324 -20.57 -9.67 3.31
C GLU A 324 -21.99 -9.32 2.84
N ASP A 325 -22.15 -8.96 1.57
CA ASP A 325 -23.47 -8.75 0.95
C ASP A 325 -23.36 -8.85 -0.57
N LEU A 326 -24.50 -9.04 -1.24
CA LEU A 326 -24.63 -9.11 -2.67
C LEU A 326 -24.06 -7.87 -3.37
N THR A 327 -23.74 -8.02 -4.66
CA THR A 327 -23.30 -6.90 -5.48
C THR A 327 -24.41 -5.85 -5.58
N GLY A 328 -24.04 -4.57 -5.53
CA GLY A 328 -25.01 -3.46 -5.53
C GLY A 328 -25.67 -3.15 -4.17
N ALA A 329 -25.36 -3.87 -3.09
CA ALA A 329 -25.88 -3.58 -1.74
C ALA A 329 -25.26 -2.35 -1.06
N GLY A 330 -24.37 -1.61 -1.74
CA GLY A 330 -23.74 -0.41 -1.19
C GLY A 330 -22.49 -0.67 -0.35
N LYS A 331 -21.77 -1.78 -0.59
CA LYS A 331 -20.51 -2.13 0.10
C LYS A 331 -19.47 -1.00 0.04
N THR A 332 -19.38 -0.32 -1.12
CA THR A 332 -18.41 0.77 -1.30
C THR A 332 -18.68 1.92 -0.32
N GLU A 333 -19.92 2.43 -0.27
CA GLU A 333 -20.30 3.51 0.65
C GLU A 333 -20.18 3.08 2.12
N ALA A 334 -20.55 1.84 2.45
CA ALA A 334 -20.40 1.30 3.80
C ALA A 334 -18.91 1.28 4.24
N ALA A 335 -18.01 0.90 3.34
CA ALA A 335 -16.58 0.89 3.62
C ALA A 335 -15.98 2.31 3.73
N LEU A 336 -16.43 3.26 2.89
CA LEU A 336 -16.01 4.66 2.99
C LEU A 336 -16.48 5.30 4.30
N LEU A 337 -17.68 4.97 4.75
CA LEU A 337 -18.19 5.42 6.04
C LEU A 337 -17.34 4.88 7.20
N LEU A 338 -17.02 3.57 7.19
CA LEU A 338 -16.11 2.98 8.18
C LEU A 338 -14.72 3.62 8.12
N ALA A 339 -14.22 3.92 6.91
CA ALA A 339 -12.96 4.60 6.72
C ALA A 339 -12.95 5.97 7.38
N HIS A 340 -13.96 6.79 7.11
CA HIS A 340 -14.13 8.09 7.75
C HIS A 340 -14.18 7.97 9.27
N ARG A 341 -14.99 7.05 9.82
CA ARG A 341 -15.12 6.86 11.28
C ARG A 341 -13.80 6.44 11.93
N LEU A 342 -13.05 5.54 11.31
CA LEU A 342 -11.73 5.11 11.80
C LEU A 342 -10.69 6.24 11.69
N MET A 343 -10.75 7.06 10.64
CA MET A 343 -9.91 8.25 10.50
C MET A 343 -10.25 9.31 11.55
N ALA A 344 -11.55 9.53 11.83
CA ALA A 344 -12.02 10.45 12.87
C ALA A 344 -11.58 10.04 14.28
N GLN A 345 -11.45 8.74 14.53
CA GLN A 345 -10.86 8.20 15.76
C GLN A 345 -9.31 8.20 15.78
N GLY A 346 -8.65 8.75 14.76
CA GLY A 346 -7.19 8.80 14.65
C GLY A 346 -6.51 7.45 14.38
N LYS A 347 -7.27 6.42 13.97
CA LYS A 347 -6.74 5.06 13.73
C LYS A 347 -6.10 4.90 12.35
N ALA A 348 -6.45 5.77 11.41
CA ALA A 348 -5.85 5.83 10.09
C ALA A 348 -5.69 7.29 9.66
N THR A 349 -4.65 7.58 8.89
CA THR A 349 -4.44 8.91 8.29
C THR A 349 -4.99 9.03 6.87
N GLY A 350 -5.57 7.93 6.37
CA GLY A 350 -6.02 7.77 5.00
C GLY A 350 -6.50 6.33 4.75
N LEU A 351 -6.72 5.98 3.48
CA LEU A 351 -7.03 4.62 3.08
C LEU A 351 -6.28 4.19 1.82
N TYR A 352 -5.98 2.89 1.74
CA TYR A 352 -5.59 2.23 0.50
C TYR A 352 -6.66 1.22 0.10
N TRP A 353 -7.31 1.47 -1.04
CA TRP A 353 -8.30 0.58 -1.62
C TRP A 353 -7.63 -0.36 -2.62
N ALA A 354 -7.55 -1.62 -2.23
CA ALA A 354 -6.95 -2.71 -2.97
C ALA A 354 -8.03 -3.49 -3.74
N LEU A 355 -7.92 -3.53 -5.06
CA LEU A 355 -8.86 -4.24 -5.93
C LEU A 355 -8.19 -5.41 -6.68
N PRO A 356 -8.98 -6.39 -7.16
CA PRO A 356 -8.41 -7.54 -7.88
C PRO A 356 -7.80 -7.19 -9.24
N THR A 357 -8.33 -6.18 -9.93
CA THR A 357 -7.90 -5.85 -11.30
C THR A 357 -7.68 -4.37 -11.54
N LYS A 358 -6.88 -4.03 -12.54
CA LYS A 358 -6.64 -2.64 -12.97
C LYS A 358 -7.92 -1.95 -13.44
N ALA A 359 -8.79 -2.68 -14.15
CA ALA A 359 -10.06 -2.16 -14.63
C ALA A 359 -10.96 -1.73 -13.46
N SER A 360 -11.06 -2.59 -12.44
CA SER A 360 -11.79 -2.30 -11.22
C SER A 360 -11.22 -1.07 -10.49
N ALA A 361 -9.89 -0.96 -10.41
CA ALA A 361 -9.21 0.16 -9.79
C ALA A 361 -9.47 1.49 -10.53
N ASN A 362 -9.42 1.48 -11.87
CA ASN A 362 -9.75 2.64 -12.70
C ASN A 362 -11.19 3.13 -12.48
N MET A 363 -12.15 2.19 -12.48
CA MET A 363 -13.55 2.51 -12.27
C MET A 363 -13.82 3.09 -10.89
N LEU A 364 -13.25 2.48 -9.84
CA LEU A 364 -13.39 3.01 -8.49
C LEU A 364 -12.69 4.36 -8.35
N PHE A 365 -11.50 4.54 -8.93
CA PHE A 365 -10.78 5.81 -8.92
C PHE A 365 -11.62 6.93 -9.51
N THR A 366 -12.22 6.72 -10.68
CA THR A 366 -13.09 7.69 -11.34
C THR A 366 -14.26 8.10 -10.45
N ARG A 367 -14.89 7.11 -9.80
CA ARG A 367 -15.99 7.35 -8.86
C ARG A 367 -15.52 8.13 -7.63
N LEU A 368 -14.42 7.74 -7.01
CA LEU A 368 -13.88 8.40 -5.82
C LEU A 368 -13.38 9.82 -6.14
N ALA A 369 -12.79 10.06 -7.31
CA ALA A 369 -12.31 11.38 -7.72
C ALA A 369 -13.40 12.48 -7.64
N SER A 370 -14.67 12.10 -7.83
CA SER A 370 -15.81 13.01 -7.71
C SER A 370 -16.23 13.33 -6.26
N ALA A 371 -15.93 12.47 -5.29
CA ALA A 371 -16.52 12.52 -3.96
C ALA A 371 -15.50 12.53 -2.79
N TYR A 372 -14.24 12.15 -3.03
CA TYR A 372 -13.26 11.90 -1.96
C TYR A 372 -12.97 13.11 -1.06
N ARG A 373 -13.09 14.33 -1.59
CA ARG A 373 -12.90 15.57 -0.82
C ARG A 373 -13.91 15.72 0.31
N GLN A 374 -15.09 15.12 0.18
CA GLN A 374 -16.13 15.15 1.21
C GLN A 374 -15.74 14.37 2.47
N LEU A 375 -14.73 13.49 2.39
CA LEU A 375 -14.21 12.74 3.55
C LEU A 375 -13.34 13.60 4.47
N PHE A 376 -12.91 14.78 4.01
CA PHE A 376 -12.00 15.66 4.74
C PHE A 376 -12.63 17.03 4.97
N ALA A 377 -12.06 17.80 5.90
CA ALA A 377 -12.52 19.16 6.16
C ALA A 377 -12.36 20.07 4.91
N PRO A 378 -13.26 21.04 4.68
CA PRO A 378 -13.27 21.87 3.46
C PRO A 378 -11.97 22.61 3.15
N ASP A 379 -11.23 23.01 4.19
CA ASP A 379 -9.98 23.77 4.09
C ASP A 379 -8.75 22.87 3.86
N THR A 380 -8.96 21.58 3.59
CA THR A 380 -7.87 20.61 3.34
C THR A 380 -7.73 20.29 1.86
N HIS A 381 -6.51 19.95 1.46
CA HIS A 381 -6.20 19.52 0.10
C HIS A 381 -5.72 18.06 0.11
N PRO A 382 -6.63 17.08 0.27
CA PRO A 382 -6.27 15.67 0.30
C PRO A 382 -5.71 15.21 -1.05
N THR A 383 -4.73 14.31 -1.02
CA THR A 383 -4.17 13.67 -2.22
C THR A 383 -4.94 12.39 -2.55
N LEU A 384 -5.13 12.15 -3.85
CA LEU A 384 -5.73 10.95 -4.40
C LEU A 384 -4.79 10.36 -5.45
N THR A 385 -4.41 9.10 -5.28
CA THR A 385 -3.46 8.39 -6.15
C THR A 385 -4.04 7.11 -6.74
N LEU A 386 -3.56 6.76 -7.94
CA LEU A 386 -3.90 5.51 -8.63
C LEU A 386 -2.65 4.64 -8.77
N ALA A 387 -2.70 3.40 -8.29
CA ALA A 387 -1.54 2.49 -8.23
C ALA A 387 -1.76 1.17 -8.96
N HIS A 388 -1.33 1.16 -10.21
CA HIS A 388 -1.06 -0.04 -10.99
C HIS A 388 -0.10 0.33 -12.13
N ASP A 389 0.54 -0.66 -12.76
CA ASP A 389 1.55 -0.50 -13.82
C ASP A 389 1.18 0.47 -14.98
N ALA A 390 -0.11 0.63 -15.27
CA ALA A 390 -0.66 1.49 -16.33
C ALA A 390 -1.36 2.78 -15.82
N ALA A 391 -1.18 3.18 -14.55
CA ALA A 391 -1.91 4.30 -13.94
C ALA A 391 -1.73 5.64 -14.69
N ASP A 392 -0.52 5.93 -15.17
CA ASP A 392 -0.16 7.19 -15.87
C ASP A 392 -0.95 7.43 -17.16
N LEU A 393 -1.66 6.41 -17.65
CA LEU A 393 -2.43 6.45 -18.90
C LEU A 393 -3.92 6.63 -18.65
N HIS A 394 -4.35 6.64 -17.38
CA HIS A 394 -5.73 6.90 -17.03
C HIS A 394 -6.04 8.39 -17.19
N PRO A 395 -6.99 8.78 -18.05
CA PRO A 395 -7.22 10.17 -18.41
C PRO A 395 -7.56 11.03 -17.19
N ASP A 396 -8.41 10.54 -16.27
CA ASP A 396 -8.76 11.30 -15.07
C ASP A 396 -7.60 11.42 -14.08
N PHE A 397 -6.69 10.45 -14.04
CA PHE A 397 -5.51 10.53 -13.17
C PHE A 397 -4.48 11.51 -13.72
N ALA A 398 -4.24 11.47 -15.04
CA ALA A 398 -3.42 12.46 -15.72
C ALA A 398 -4.00 13.86 -15.58
N ALA A 399 -5.31 14.03 -15.80
CA ALA A 399 -6.00 15.31 -15.64
C ALA A 399 -5.95 15.82 -14.19
N LEU A 400 -6.16 14.95 -13.20
CA LEU A 400 -6.09 15.31 -11.77
C LEU A 400 -4.67 15.69 -11.37
N THR A 401 -3.65 14.97 -11.85
CA THR A 401 -2.23 15.31 -11.63
C THR A 401 -1.88 16.66 -12.26
N MET A 402 -2.33 16.90 -13.50
CA MET A 402 -2.15 18.19 -14.17
C MET A 402 -2.89 19.32 -13.46
N ALA A 403 -4.15 19.12 -13.08
CA ALA A 403 -4.96 20.10 -12.36
C ALA A 403 -4.37 20.44 -10.99
N GLN A 404 -3.86 19.47 -10.24
CA GLN A 404 -3.14 19.70 -8.99
C GLN A 404 -1.83 20.47 -9.22
N THR A 405 -1.15 20.20 -10.36
CA THR A 405 0.06 20.93 -10.76
C THR A 405 -0.24 22.38 -11.12
N LEU A 406 -1.36 22.63 -11.82
CA LEU A 406 -1.78 23.96 -12.29
C LEU A 406 -2.44 24.80 -11.20
N ALA A 407 -3.32 24.24 -10.37
CA ALA A 407 -3.94 24.95 -9.24
C ALA A 407 -2.88 25.45 -8.24
N ALA A 408 -1.77 24.75 -8.13
CA ALA A 408 -0.62 25.19 -7.38
C ALA A 408 0.18 26.32 -8.04
N ALA A 409 0.09 26.51 -9.35
CA ALA A 409 0.74 27.64 -10.01
C ALA A 409 -0.06 28.95 -9.81
N ASP A 410 -1.38 28.84 -9.65
CA ASP A 410 -2.31 29.99 -9.55
C ASP A 410 -2.47 30.58 -8.14
N ASP A 411 -2.14 29.81 -7.09
CA ASP A 411 -2.00 30.32 -5.70
C ASP A 411 -0.82 31.30 -5.53
N GLY A 412 -0.08 31.60 -6.61
CA GLY A 412 0.98 32.59 -6.66
C GLY A 412 0.45 33.99 -6.97
N GLY A 413 -0.12 34.66 -5.97
CA GLY A 413 -0.34 36.11 -6.03
C GLY A 413 0.98 36.85 -6.33
N TYR A 414 1.02 37.58 -7.45
CA TYR A 414 2.08 38.46 -7.97
C TYR A 414 3.37 38.57 -7.13
N GLY A 415 4.35 37.71 -7.44
CA GLY A 415 5.72 37.75 -6.96
C GLY A 415 6.43 36.43 -7.29
N GLY A 416 7.35 36.46 -8.26
CA GLY A 416 7.91 35.27 -8.93
C GLY A 416 8.59 34.21 -8.04
N ASP A 417 8.70 33.02 -8.63
CA ASP A 417 9.48 31.83 -8.23
C ASP A 417 8.99 30.98 -7.05
N ALA A 418 7.67 30.74 -6.95
CA ALA A 418 7.13 29.70 -6.07
C ALA A 418 5.90 29.00 -6.67
N ALA A 419 6.10 28.02 -7.56
CA ALA A 419 5.08 26.99 -7.80
C ALA A 419 4.64 26.40 -6.44
N SER A 420 3.34 26.35 -6.13
CA SER A 420 2.92 26.04 -4.76
C SER A 420 3.40 24.65 -4.31
N ALA A 421 3.78 24.57 -3.04
CA ALA A 421 4.31 23.36 -2.41
C ALA A 421 3.36 22.15 -2.51
N SER A 422 2.07 22.37 -2.79
CA SER A 422 1.08 21.31 -2.98
C SER A 422 1.31 20.51 -4.26
N ALA A 423 1.58 21.17 -5.39
CA ALA A 423 1.92 20.47 -6.63
C ALA A 423 3.23 19.71 -6.52
N GLN A 424 4.19 20.27 -5.81
CA GLN A 424 5.50 19.67 -5.63
C GLN A 424 5.43 18.38 -4.79
N ALA A 425 4.56 18.33 -3.78
CA ALA A 425 4.30 17.14 -2.98
C ALA A 425 3.55 16.05 -3.78
N CYS A 426 2.51 16.44 -4.54
CA CYS A 426 1.79 15.51 -5.43
C CYS A 426 2.72 14.92 -6.50
N ALA A 427 3.54 15.75 -7.16
CA ALA A 427 4.51 15.28 -8.13
C ALA A 427 5.47 14.25 -7.51
N TRP A 428 6.04 14.54 -6.34
CA TRP A 428 6.93 13.59 -5.66
C TRP A 428 6.25 12.26 -5.30
N LEU A 429 4.97 12.29 -4.89
CA LEU A 429 4.18 11.08 -4.61
C LEU A 429 3.88 10.27 -5.88
N HIS A 430 3.65 10.94 -7.01
CA HIS A 430 3.33 10.31 -8.29
C HIS A 430 4.59 9.81 -9.04
N ASP A 431 5.76 10.34 -8.71
CA ASP A 431 7.05 9.94 -9.31
C ASP A 431 7.40 8.46 -9.06
N ASP A 432 6.82 7.83 -8.02
CA ASP A 432 7.08 6.42 -7.73
C ASP A 432 5.89 5.69 -7.11
N ARG A 433 5.48 4.58 -7.71
CA ARG A 433 4.36 3.73 -7.25
C ARG A 433 4.55 3.21 -5.82
N ARG A 434 5.79 3.12 -5.31
CA ARG A 434 6.11 2.75 -3.93
C ARG A 434 5.63 3.80 -2.92
N LYS A 435 5.43 5.04 -3.35
CA LYS A 435 4.98 6.17 -2.53
C LYS A 435 3.45 6.28 -2.47
N THR A 436 2.70 5.43 -3.19
CA THR A 436 1.22 5.44 -3.18
C THR A 436 0.66 5.35 -1.76
N PHE A 437 1.25 4.51 -0.90
CA PHE A 437 0.80 4.32 0.48
C PHE A 437 1.03 5.54 1.38
N LEU A 438 1.74 6.56 0.88
CA LEU A 438 1.97 7.83 1.56
C LEU A 438 0.93 8.89 1.18
N SER A 439 0.04 8.60 0.21
CA SER A 439 -1.10 9.45 -0.12
C SER A 439 -2.23 9.30 0.91
N GLN A 440 -3.16 10.27 0.98
CA GLN A 440 -4.32 10.15 1.89
C GLN A 440 -5.34 9.15 1.34
N ILE A 441 -5.52 9.07 0.03
CA ILE A 441 -6.36 8.06 -0.60
C ILE A 441 -5.58 7.44 -1.75
N GLY A 442 -5.26 6.16 -1.62
CA GLY A 442 -4.72 5.36 -2.70
C GLY A 442 -5.77 4.38 -3.21
N VAL A 443 -5.91 4.26 -4.53
CA VAL A 443 -6.71 3.21 -5.18
C VAL A 443 -5.77 2.41 -6.06
N GLY A 444 -5.77 1.09 -5.98
CA GLY A 444 -4.85 0.29 -6.77
C GLY A 444 -5.14 -1.19 -6.74
N THR A 445 -4.27 -1.99 -7.37
CA THR A 445 -4.41 -3.45 -7.29
C THR A 445 -3.91 -3.97 -5.95
N ILE A 446 -4.45 -5.12 -5.53
CA ILE A 446 -3.99 -5.82 -4.32
C ILE A 446 -2.50 -6.15 -4.39
N ASP A 447 -1.96 -6.42 -5.60
CA ASP A 447 -0.55 -6.76 -5.80
C ASP A 447 0.40 -5.70 -5.23
N GLN A 448 0.04 -4.42 -5.30
CA GLN A 448 0.87 -3.35 -4.75
C GLN A 448 1.04 -3.48 -3.24
N ALA A 449 -0.01 -3.90 -2.53
CA ALA A 449 0.04 -4.15 -1.10
C ALA A 449 0.74 -5.48 -0.79
N LEU A 450 0.49 -6.53 -1.59
CA LEU A 450 1.14 -7.84 -1.43
C LEU A 450 2.66 -7.79 -1.63
N LEU A 451 3.17 -6.88 -2.47
CA LEU A 451 4.61 -6.64 -2.59
C LEU A 451 5.27 -6.25 -1.25
N GLY A 452 4.51 -5.74 -0.28
CA GLY A 452 4.98 -5.45 1.08
C GLY A 452 5.34 -6.69 1.89
N VAL A 453 4.77 -7.87 1.58
CA VAL A 453 5.03 -9.13 2.29
C VAL A 453 5.84 -10.13 1.46
N LEU A 454 6.22 -9.75 0.25
CA LEU A 454 7.11 -10.53 -0.60
C LEU A 454 8.58 -10.12 -0.36
N PRO A 455 9.55 -11.02 -0.62
CA PRO A 455 10.98 -10.73 -0.51
C PRO A 455 11.44 -9.85 -1.68
N THR A 456 10.94 -8.62 -1.72
CA THR A 456 11.23 -7.62 -2.75
C THR A 456 11.91 -6.42 -2.13
N ARG A 457 12.66 -5.67 -2.96
CA ARG A 457 13.34 -4.48 -2.47
C ARG A 457 12.33 -3.43 -1.99
N PHE A 458 12.64 -2.77 -0.88
CA PHE A 458 11.81 -1.71 -0.29
C PHE A 458 10.42 -2.19 0.20
N ASN A 459 10.29 -3.46 0.58
CA ASN A 459 9.05 -3.97 1.15
C ASN A 459 8.67 -3.26 2.47
N SER A 460 9.66 -2.93 3.31
CA SER A 460 9.49 -2.17 4.56
C SER A 460 8.89 -0.78 4.35
N LEU A 461 9.24 -0.09 3.26
CA LEU A 461 8.62 1.19 2.88
C LEU A 461 7.12 1.03 2.63
N ARG A 462 6.72 -0.05 1.93
CA ARG A 462 5.30 -0.35 1.67
C ARG A 462 4.55 -0.66 2.95
N LEU A 463 5.13 -1.50 3.82
CA LEU A 463 4.54 -1.84 5.12
C LEU A 463 4.39 -0.61 6.02
N ALA A 464 5.41 0.25 6.10
CA ALA A 464 5.34 1.49 6.89
C ALA A 464 4.28 2.46 6.39
N GLY A 465 4.12 2.59 5.07
CA GLY A 465 3.03 3.34 4.46
C GLY A 465 1.66 2.74 4.82
N LEU A 466 1.48 1.44 4.61
CA LEU A 466 0.23 0.72 4.88
C LEU A 466 -0.18 0.75 6.35
N ALA A 467 0.78 0.72 7.29
CA ALA A 467 0.51 0.77 8.72
C ALA A 467 -0.23 2.06 9.16
N SER A 468 -0.09 3.14 8.39
CA SER A 468 -0.80 4.40 8.63
C SER A 468 -2.13 4.51 7.89
N GLN A 469 -2.40 3.61 6.94
CA GLN A 469 -3.59 3.61 6.10
C GLN A 469 -4.61 2.59 6.62
N LEU A 470 -5.89 2.85 6.38
CA LEU A 470 -6.89 1.80 6.41
C LEU A 470 -6.74 0.95 5.14
N LEU A 471 -6.48 -0.34 5.30
CA LEU A 471 -6.42 -1.27 4.17
C LEU A 471 -7.83 -1.75 3.81
N VAL A 472 -8.37 -1.33 2.67
CA VAL A 472 -9.65 -1.85 2.15
C VAL A 472 -9.36 -2.87 1.06
N ILE A 473 -9.75 -4.13 1.24
CA ILE A 473 -9.61 -5.17 0.21
C ILE A 473 -10.97 -5.49 -0.36
N ASP A 474 -11.15 -5.19 -1.65
CA ASP A 474 -12.40 -5.42 -2.36
C ASP A 474 -12.46 -6.80 -3.00
N GLU A 475 -13.68 -7.30 -3.16
CA GLU A 475 -13.98 -8.56 -3.87
C GLU A 475 -13.11 -9.74 -3.39
N VAL A 476 -12.97 -9.93 -2.06
CA VAL A 476 -12.05 -10.93 -1.47
C VAL A 476 -12.30 -12.36 -1.98
N HIS A 477 -13.55 -12.68 -2.31
CA HIS A 477 -13.95 -13.96 -2.90
C HIS A 477 -13.39 -14.24 -4.30
N SER A 478 -12.90 -13.22 -5.00
CA SER A 478 -12.31 -13.37 -6.33
C SER A 478 -10.87 -13.89 -6.29
N PHE A 479 -10.21 -13.89 -5.12
CA PHE A 479 -8.83 -14.33 -5.00
C PHE A 479 -8.71 -15.86 -4.94
N ASP A 480 -7.61 -16.38 -5.49
CA ASP A 480 -7.27 -17.80 -5.41
C ASP A 480 -6.60 -18.15 -4.07
N THR A 481 -6.31 -19.43 -3.86
CA THR A 481 -5.70 -19.93 -2.62
C THR A 481 -4.35 -19.26 -2.36
N TYR A 482 -3.52 -19.10 -3.40
CA TYR A 482 -2.19 -18.49 -3.27
C TYR A 482 -2.28 -17.02 -2.83
N THR A 483 -3.11 -16.22 -3.50
CA THR A 483 -3.31 -14.81 -3.17
C THR A 483 -3.93 -14.66 -1.78
N THR A 484 -4.83 -15.59 -1.40
CA THR A 484 -5.41 -15.63 -0.05
C THR A 484 -4.34 -15.84 1.02
N GLU A 485 -3.31 -16.65 0.79
CA GLU A 485 -2.16 -16.76 1.72
C GLU A 485 -1.43 -15.43 1.87
N LEU A 486 -1.16 -14.76 0.75
CA LEU A 486 -0.47 -13.47 0.79
C LEU A 486 -1.31 -12.40 1.52
N ILE A 487 -2.63 -12.38 1.32
CA ILE A 487 -3.55 -11.50 2.05
C ILE A 487 -3.54 -11.84 3.55
N THR A 488 -3.50 -13.13 3.90
CA THR A 488 -3.42 -13.60 5.29
C THR A 488 -2.16 -13.05 5.98
N THR A 489 -1.00 -13.17 5.33
CA THR A 489 0.27 -12.60 5.82
C THR A 489 0.20 -11.08 5.92
N LEU A 490 -0.33 -10.41 4.89
CA LEU A 490 -0.49 -8.94 4.88
C LEU A 490 -1.37 -8.44 6.02
N LEU A 491 -2.49 -9.11 6.32
CA LEU A 491 -3.36 -8.75 7.44
C LEU A 491 -2.68 -8.95 8.80
N GLY A 492 -1.84 -9.99 8.92
CA GLY A 492 -1.01 -10.19 10.11
C GLY A 492 -0.06 -9.01 10.34
N PHE A 493 0.67 -8.59 9.30
CA PHE A 493 1.52 -7.39 9.38
C PHE A 493 0.71 -6.12 9.66
N GLN A 494 -0.41 -5.93 8.96
CA GLN A 494 -1.27 -4.75 9.15
C GLN A 494 -1.71 -4.63 10.61
N ALA A 495 -2.16 -5.72 11.24
CA ALA A 495 -2.57 -5.74 12.64
C ALA A 495 -1.39 -5.55 13.60
N ALA A 496 -0.26 -6.22 13.35
CA ALA A 496 0.95 -6.12 14.18
C ALA A 496 1.51 -4.69 14.21
N LEU A 497 1.48 -3.99 13.08
CA LEU A 497 1.95 -2.60 12.94
C LEU A 497 0.91 -1.56 13.43
N GLY A 498 -0.19 -2.02 14.04
CA GLY A 498 -1.25 -1.18 14.61
C GLY A 498 -2.28 -0.65 13.60
N GLY A 499 -2.26 -1.14 12.37
CA GLY A 499 -3.18 -0.76 11.30
C GLY A 499 -4.51 -1.52 11.35
N SER A 500 -5.53 -0.95 10.72
CA SER A 500 -6.86 -1.56 10.59
C SER A 500 -7.13 -1.99 9.15
N ALA A 501 -8.13 -2.84 8.93
CA ALA A 501 -8.55 -3.26 7.61
C ALA A 501 -10.06 -3.47 7.46
N VAL A 502 -10.57 -3.29 6.24
CA VAL A 502 -11.95 -3.59 5.84
C VAL A 502 -11.93 -4.54 4.65
N LEU A 503 -12.64 -5.65 4.74
CA LEU A 503 -12.75 -6.65 3.68
C LEU A 503 -14.15 -6.63 3.09
N LEU A 504 -14.26 -6.53 1.77
CA LEU A 504 -15.53 -6.54 1.05
C LEU A 504 -15.67 -7.84 0.28
N SER A 505 -16.81 -8.51 0.43
CA SER A 505 -17.06 -9.75 -0.29
C SER A 505 -18.51 -9.91 -0.68
N ALA A 506 -18.76 -10.51 -1.84
CA ALA A 506 -20.09 -10.97 -2.24
C ALA A 506 -20.44 -12.31 -1.60
N THR A 507 -19.45 -13.19 -1.43
CA THR A 507 -19.61 -14.53 -0.86
C THR A 507 -18.29 -14.97 -0.23
N LEU A 508 -18.23 -15.23 1.07
CA LEU A 508 -17.00 -15.74 1.69
C LEU A 508 -17.27 -17.09 2.34
N THR A 509 -16.43 -18.09 2.05
CA THR A 509 -16.55 -19.38 2.73
C THR A 509 -16.11 -19.22 4.18
N ARG A 510 -16.75 -19.98 5.09
CA ARG A 510 -16.39 -19.99 6.51
C ARG A 510 -14.91 -20.28 6.74
N THR A 511 -14.32 -21.15 5.93
CA THR A 511 -12.89 -21.50 5.98
C THR A 511 -12.00 -20.30 5.69
N VAL A 512 -12.26 -19.58 4.59
CA VAL A 512 -11.48 -18.39 4.23
C VAL A 512 -11.68 -17.28 5.26
N LYS A 513 -12.93 -17.04 5.69
CA LYS A 513 -13.25 -16.06 6.72
C LYS A 513 -12.52 -16.31 8.03
N THR A 514 -12.56 -17.56 8.52
CA THR A 514 -11.86 -17.99 9.74
C THR A 514 -10.36 -17.75 9.63
N LYS A 515 -9.77 -18.06 8.48
CA LYS A 515 -8.35 -17.86 8.25
C LYS A 515 -7.95 -16.38 8.30
N LEU A 516 -8.72 -15.50 7.65
CA LEU A 516 -8.48 -14.06 7.64
C LEU A 516 -8.61 -13.45 9.05
N LEU A 517 -9.64 -13.85 9.80
CA LEU A 517 -9.83 -13.44 11.20
C LEU A 517 -8.68 -13.92 12.10
N ALA A 518 -8.27 -15.18 11.97
CA ALA A 518 -7.19 -15.76 12.76
C ALA A 518 -5.86 -15.04 12.53
N ALA A 519 -5.53 -14.71 11.28
CA ALA A 519 -4.27 -14.04 10.98
C ALA A 519 -4.22 -12.60 11.49
N PHE A 520 -5.33 -11.86 11.37
CA PHE A 520 -5.40 -10.51 11.92
C PHE A 520 -5.30 -10.53 13.46
N ASP A 521 -5.99 -11.46 14.13
CA ASP A 521 -5.92 -11.59 15.59
C ASP A 521 -4.52 -12.05 16.07
N ALA A 522 -3.85 -12.92 15.31
CA ALA A 522 -2.47 -13.33 15.57
C ALA A 522 -1.51 -12.13 15.52
N GLY A 523 -1.58 -11.33 14.45
CA GLY A 523 -0.79 -10.10 14.31
C GLY A 523 -1.05 -9.10 15.43
N ARG A 524 -2.32 -8.83 15.76
CA ARG A 524 -2.71 -7.91 16.85
C ARG A 524 -2.15 -8.34 18.21
N ARG A 525 -2.06 -9.65 18.47
CA ARG A 525 -1.55 -10.20 19.74
C ARG A 525 -0.04 -10.44 19.74
N GLY A 526 0.67 -10.15 18.65
CA GLY A 526 2.09 -10.48 18.51
C GLY A 526 2.37 -12.00 18.54
N ARG A 527 1.42 -12.83 18.07
CA ARG A 527 1.54 -14.29 18.08
C ARG A 527 1.67 -14.82 16.66
N THR A 528 2.32 -15.98 16.51
CA THR A 528 2.40 -16.71 15.24
C THR A 528 1.06 -17.31 14.83
N HIS A 529 0.22 -17.70 15.79
CA HIS A 529 -1.09 -18.30 15.55
C HIS A 529 -2.15 -17.82 16.55
N ALA A 530 -3.40 -17.69 16.07
CA ALA A 530 -4.58 -17.46 16.89
C ALA A 530 -5.69 -18.47 16.54
N VAL A 531 -6.55 -18.76 17.52
CA VAL A 531 -7.65 -19.75 17.40
C VAL A 531 -8.99 -19.06 17.07
N THR A 532 -8.94 -17.84 16.56
CA THR A 532 -10.15 -17.07 16.26
C THR A 532 -10.88 -17.66 15.05
N ARG A 533 -12.19 -17.91 15.19
CA ARG A 533 -13.01 -18.60 14.18
C ARG A 533 -14.33 -17.88 13.92
N ALA A 534 -14.82 -18.00 12.69
CA ALA A 534 -16.17 -17.58 12.35
C ALA A 534 -17.20 -18.48 13.08
N GLN A 535 -18.22 -17.85 13.66
CA GLN A 535 -19.20 -18.46 14.54
C GLN A 535 -20.55 -18.67 13.83
N CYS A 536 -20.84 -17.87 12.80
CA CYS A 536 -22.10 -17.81 12.09
C CYS A 536 -21.92 -18.02 10.57
N ASP A 537 -22.89 -18.69 9.95
CA ASP A 537 -22.99 -18.90 8.49
C ASP A 537 -24.11 -18.05 7.85
N ALA A 538 -24.57 -17.00 8.54
CA ALA A 538 -25.62 -16.12 8.04
C ALA A 538 -25.14 -15.28 6.85
N PHE A 539 -26.08 -14.90 5.97
CA PHE A 539 -25.81 -14.01 4.86
C PHE A 539 -27.06 -13.19 4.53
N PRO A 540 -26.95 -11.87 4.31
CA PRO A 540 -25.76 -11.02 4.43
C PRO A 540 -25.31 -10.79 5.89
N MET A 541 -24.07 -10.34 6.10
CA MET A 541 -23.47 -10.22 7.44
C MET A 541 -22.39 -9.14 7.52
N VAL A 542 -22.29 -8.50 8.70
CA VAL A 542 -21.15 -7.67 9.11
C VAL A 542 -20.39 -8.40 10.21
N SER A 543 -19.07 -8.48 10.11
CA SER A 543 -18.22 -9.06 11.16
C SER A 543 -17.14 -8.10 11.57
N ARG A 544 -16.95 -7.94 12.88
CA ARG A 544 -15.94 -7.06 13.47
C ARG A 544 -15.04 -7.90 14.37
N LEU A 545 -13.74 -7.67 14.26
CA LEU A 545 -12.73 -8.22 15.16
C LEU A 545 -11.86 -7.08 15.68
N ASP A 546 -11.76 -6.97 17.01
CA ASP A 546 -10.83 -6.09 17.70
C ASP A 546 -10.42 -6.67 19.07
N ALA A 547 -10.01 -5.83 20.02
CA ALA A 547 -9.59 -6.24 21.34
C ALA A 547 -10.70 -6.95 22.14
N SER A 548 -11.98 -6.66 21.87
CA SER A 548 -13.12 -7.28 22.54
C SER A 548 -13.45 -8.69 22.00
N GLY A 549 -12.87 -9.06 20.86
CA GLY A 549 -13.09 -10.34 20.19
C GLY A 549 -13.87 -10.19 18.88
N VAL A 550 -14.40 -11.31 18.38
CA VAL A 550 -15.20 -11.34 17.15
C VAL A 550 -16.67 -11.12 17.48
N VAL A 551 -17.30 -10.19 16.77
CA VAL A 551 -18.75 -9.97 16.77
C VAL A 551 -19.25 -10.16 15.34
N GLU A 552 -20.21 -11.05 15.16
CA GLU A 552 -20.84 -11.33 13.88
C GLU A 552 -22.33 -10.94 13.95
N GLN A 553 -22.73 -10.00 13.10
CA GLN A 553 -24.08 -9.46 13.05
C GLN A 553 -24.70 -9.77 11.69
N PRO A 554 -25.65 -10.72 11.62
CA PRO A 554 -26.49 -10.90 10.45
C PRO A 554 -27.27 -9.62 10.14
N ILE A 555 -27.39 -9.28 8.86
CA ILE A 555 -28.14 -8.10 8.42
C ILE A 555 -29.24 -8.51 7.44
N ALA A 556 -30.29 -7.68 7.36
CA ALA A 556 -31.33 -7.90 6.37
C ALA A 556 -30.79 -7.66 4.95
N SER A 557 -31.20 -8.49 3.99
CA SER A 557 -30.91 -8.22 2.57
C SER A 557 -31.63 -6.94 2.11
N SER A 558 -30.94 -6.13 1.30
CA SER A 558 -31.55 -4.98 0.64
C SER A 558 -32.74 -5.39 -0.24
N ARG A 559 -33.81 -4.58 -0.28
CA ARG A 559 -34.95 -4.86 -1.17
C ARG A 559 -34.49 -4.93 -2.63
N GLY A 560 -34.83 -6.02 -3.31
CA GLY A 560 -34.50 -6.24 -4.74
C GLY A 560 -33.17 -6.94 -5.03
N THR A 561 -32.34 -7.22 -4.01
CA THR A 561 -31.12 -8.04 -4.17
C THR A 561 -31.39 -9.54 -4.05
N ARG A 562 -32.39 -9.95 -3.25
CA ARG A 562 -32.88 -11.34 -3.23
C ARG A 562 -33.81 -11.60 -4.41
N ARG A 563 -33.44 -12.54 -5.29
CA ARG A 563 -34.24 -12.99 -6.43
C ARG A 563 -34.12 -14.50 -6.56
N ASP A 564 -35.22 -15.15 -6.88
CA ASP A 564 -35.19 -16.56 -7.28
C ASP A 564 -34.70 -16.62 -8.73
N LEU A 565 -33.56 -17.29 -8.93
CA LEU A 565 -32.95 -17.48 -10.23
C LEU A 565 -33.11 -18.95 -10.63
N ALA A 566 -33.95 -19.20 -11.62
CA ALA A 566 -34.07 -20.54 -12.18
C ALA A 566 -32.75 -20.91 -12.89
N VAL A 567 -32.31 -22.15 -12.72
CA VAL A 567 -31.13 -22.69 -13.39
C VAL A 567 -31.58 -23.76 -14.37
N GLU A 568 -31.18 -23.62 -15.62
CA GLU A 568 -31.52 -24.53 -16.72
C GLU A 568 -30.23 -25.10 -17.31
N ARG A 569 -30.14 -26.43 -17.45
CA ARG A 569 -28.98 -27.08 -18.07
C ARG A 569 -29.15 -27.09 -19.59
N LEU A 570 -28.11 -26.68 -20.31
CA LEU A 570 -27.96 -26.87 -21.74
C LEU A 570 -26.99 -28.02 -22.00
N GLU A 571 -27.42 -28.96 -22.84
CA GLU A 571 -26.71 -30.23 -23.04
C GLU A 571 -25.57 -30.14 -24.06
N SER A 572 -25.56 -29.09 -24.89
CA SER A 572 -24.58 -28.94 -25.97
C SER A 572 -24.33 -27.47 -26.33
N GLU A 573 -23.18 -27.21 -26.94
CA GLU A 573 -22.86 -25.89 -27.52
C GLU A 573 -23.85 -25.48 -28.61
N GLN A 574 -24.45 -26.44 -29.30
CA GLN A 574 -25.46 -26.17 -30.31
C GLN A 574 -26.72 -25.57 -29.68
N ALA A 575 -27.16 -26.12 -28.53
CA ALA A 575 -28.28 -25.56 -27.77
C ALA A 575 -27.97 -24.16 -27.21
N ALA A 576 -26.71 -23.91 -26.81
CA ALA A 576 -26.26 -22.58 -26.40
C ALA A 576 -26.31 -21.58 -27.56
N LEU A 577 -25.84 -21.96 -28.75
CA LEU A 577 -25.95 -21.16 -29.98
C LEU A 577 -27.41 -20.86 -30.32
N ASP A 578 -28.28 -21.87 -30.29
CA ASP A 578 -29.72 -21.73 -30.56
C ASP A 578 -30.36 -20.71 -29.61
N THR A 579 -30.04 -20.82 -28.33
CA THR A 579 -30.55 -19.95 -27.27
C THR A 579 -30.19 -18.49 -27.52
N VAL A 580 -28.91 -18.18 -27.75
CA VAL A 580 -28.46 -16.79 -27.91
C VAL A 580 -28.91 -16.18 -29.23
N ILE A 581 -28.95 -16.96 -30.33
CA ILE A 581 -29.47 -16.51 -31.62
C ILE A 581 -30.98 -16.25 -31.52
N GLY A 582 -31.73 -17.16 -30.89
CA GLY A 582 -33.17 -17.01 -30.69
C GLY A 582 -33.50 -15.77 -29.86
N ALA A 583 -32.77 -15.53 -28.78
CA ALA A 583 -32.90 -14.33 -27.97
C ALA A 583 -32.66 -13.05 -28.79
N ALA A 584 -31.58 -13.01 -29.58
CA ALA A 584 -31.26 -11.85 -30.40
C ALA A 584 -32.32 -11.57 -31.48
N ARG A 585 -32.85 -12.62 -32.13
CA ARG A 585 -33.93 -12.49 -33.12
C ARG A 585 -35.26 -12.05 -32.51
N ALA A 586 -35.49 -12.38 -31.24
CA ALA A 586 -36.60 -11.84 -30.46
C ALA A 586 -36.36 -10.39 -29.97
N GLY A 587 -35.24 -9.76 -30.38
CA GLY A 587 -34.88 -8.40 -29.99
C GLY A 587 -34.27 -8.29 -28.59
N LEU A 588 -34.05 -9.40 -27.88
CA LEU A 588 -33.43 -9.41 -26.56
C LEU A 588 -31.91 -9.29 -26.65
N CYS A 589 -31.27 -8.86 -25.56
CA CYS A 589 -29.82 -8.88 -25.45
C CYS A 589 -29.33 -10.15 -24.72
N ALA A 590 -28.35 -10.83 -25.30
CA ALA A 590 -27.83 -12.09 -24.81
C ALA A 590 -26.33 -12.05 -24.53
N VAL A 591 -25.89 -12.77 -23.50
CA VAL A 591 -24.46 -13.04 -23.23
C VAL A 591 -24.18 -14.54 -23.21
N TRP A 592 -23.04 -14.93 -23.78
CA TRP A 592 -22.47 -16.26 -23.61
C TRP A 592 -21.07 -16.15 -23.00
N ILE A 593 -20.95 -16.58 -21.74
CA ILE A 593 -19.68 -16.61 -21.01
C ILE A 593 -18.99 -17.95 -21.25
N ARG A 594 -17.76 -17.89 -21.75
CA ARG A 594 -16.89 -19.04 -22.03
C ARG A 594 -15.69 -19.08 -21.09
N ASN A 595 -15.26 -20.27 -20.71
CA ASN A 595 -14.18 -20.43 -19.74
C ASN A 595 -12.79 -20.07 -20.29
N SER A 596 -12.55 -20.24 -21.60
CA SER A 596 -11.27 -19.92 -22.23
C SER A 596 -11.41 -18.90 -23.37
N VAL A 597 -10.30 -18.24 -23.70
CA VAL A 597 -10.26 -17.28 -24.80
C VAL A 597 -10.47 -17.97 -26.15
N GLN A 598 -9.94 -19.17 -26.34
CA GLN A 598 -10.10 -19.91 -27.58
C GLN A 598 -11.56 -20.31 -27.77
N ASP A 599 -12.21 -20.80 -26.73
CA ASP A 599 -13.63 -21.17 -26.76
C ASP A 599 -14.53 -19.96 -27.08
N ALA A 600 -14.20 -18.78 -26.54
CA ALA A 600 -14.91 -17.54 -26.87
C ALA A 600 -14.75 -17.16 -28.35
N ILE A 601 -13.54 -17.29 -28.91
CA ILE A 601 -13.27 -17.03 -30.34
C ILE A 601 -14.02 -18.02 -31.23
N ASP A 602 -14.01 -19.30 -30.86
CA ASP A 602 -14.66 -20.37 -31.62
C ASP A 602 -16.19 -20.21 -31.60
N ALA A 603 -16.77 -19.95 -30.43
CA ALA A 603 -18.20 -19.67 -30.27
C ALA A 603 -18.63 -18.43 -31.09
N TRP A 604 -17.84 -17.35 -31.04
CA TRP A 604 -18.10 -16.15 -31.83
C TRP A 604 -18.00 -16.38 -33.34
N THR A 605 -17.02 -17.17 -33.77
CA THR A 605 -16.84 -17.53 -35.18
C THR A 605 -18.02 -18.36 -35.69
N ARG A 606 -18.46 -19.36 -34.91
CA ARG A 606 -19.64 -20.18 -35.22
C ARG A 606 -20.93 -19.34 -35.25
N LEU A 607 -21.09 -18.40 -34.31
CA LEU A 607 -22.23 -17.48 -34.30
C LEU A 607 -22.33 -16.67 -35.60
N LYS A 608 -21.22 -16.08 -36.06
CA LYS A 608 -21.21 -15.32 -37.32
C LYS A 608 -21.50 -16.19 -38.53
N ALA A 609 -20.94 -17.40 -38.58
CA ALA A 609 -21.17 -18.30 -39.70
C ALA A 609 -22.65 -18.71 -39.80
N ARG A 610 -23.31 -18.87 -38.65
CA ARG A 610 -24.67 -19.39 -38.57
C ARG A 610 -25.77 -18.31 -38.64
N ALA A 611 -25.46 -17.09 -38.20
CA ALA A 611 -26.35 -15.94 -38.24
C ALA A 611 -25.60 -14.71 -38.79
N PRO A 612 -25.33 -14.66 -40.11
CA PRO A 612 -24.59 -13.56 -40.74
C PRO A 612 -25.33 -12.22 -40.71
N ASP A 613 -26.64 -12.26 -40.44
CA ASP A 613 -27.51 -11.09 -40.21
C ASP A 613 -27.26 -10.42 -38.84
N LEU A 614 -26.68 -11.14 -37.88
CA LEU A 614 -26.39 -10.64 -36.54
C LEU A 614 -24.94 -10.20 -36.43
N THR A 615 -24.68 -9.17 -35.60
CA THR A 615 -23.33 -8.66 -35.35
C THR A 615 -22.88 -8.94 -33.92
N PRO A 616 -22.53 -10.20 -33.57
CA PRO A 616 -22.11 -10.55 -32.22
C PRO A 616 -20.79 -9.83 -31.85
N ALA A 617 -20.71 -9.32 -30.62
CA ALA A 617 -19.48 -8.78 -30.05
C ALA A 617 -18.65 -9.89 -29.38
N LEU A 618 -17.33 -9.72 -29.33
CA LEU A 618 -16.39 -10.59 -28.63
C LEU A 618 -15.57 -9.77 -27.63
N PHE A 619 -15.49 -10.23 -26.38
CA PHE A 619 -14.70 -9.55 -25.34
C PHE A 619 -13.91 -10.51 -24.45
N HIS A 620 -12.58 -10.37 -24.44
CA HIS A 620 -11.66 -11.20 -23.67
C HIS A 620 -10.33 -10.48 -23.41
N ALA A 621 -9.44 -11.08 -22.61
CA ALA A 621 -8.21 -10.40 -22.21
C ALA A 621 -7.12 -10.26 -23.31
N ARG A 622 -7.09 -11.13 -24.33
CA ARG A 622 -6.04 -11.20 -25.37
C ARG A 622 -6.21 -10.21 -26.53
N PHE A 623 -6.55 -8.95 -26.26
CA PHE A 623 -6.51 -7.86 -27.24
C PHE A 623 -5.28 -6.97 -27.04
N THR A 624 -4.87 -6.22 -28.07
CA THR A 624 -3.95 -5.11 -27.87
C THR A 624 -4.60 -4.09 -26.91
N ARG A 625 -3.81 -3.33 -26.15
CA ARG A 625 -4.37 -2.42 -25.13
C ARG A 625 -5.35 -1.41 -25.72
N ALA A 626 -5.02 -0.83 -26.89
CA ALA A 626 -5.87 0.14 -27.57
C ALA A 626 -7.19 -0.49 -28.04
N ASP A 627 -7.14 -1.69 -28.63
CA ASP A 627 -8.35 -2.42 -29.03
C ASP A 627 -9.20 -2.81 -27.84
N ARG A 628 -8.56 -3.27 -26.76
CA ARG A 628 -9.28 -3.66 -25.54
C ARG A 628 -10.08 -2.49 -24.99
N ALA A 629 -9.46 -1.32 -24.83
CA ALA A 629 -10.13 -0.12 -24.34
C ALA A 629 -11.29 0.31 -25.24
N ARG A 630 -11.10 0.25 -26.57
CA ARG A 630 -12.15 0.55 -27.56
C ARG A 630 -13.32 -0.42 -27.47
N ILE A 631 -13.05 -1.73 -27.39
CA ILE A 631 -14.07 -2.78 -27.29
C ILE A 631 -14.81 -2.69 -25.96
N GLU A 632 -14.09 -2.50 -24.85
CA GLU A 632 -14.68 -2.33 -23.52
C GLU A 632 -15.63 -1.13 -23.48
N THR A 633 -15.22 0.02 -24.05
CA THR A 633 -16.08 1.21 -24.18
C THR A 633 -17.35 0.89 -24.99
N ALA A 634 -17.21 0.15 -26.09
CA ALA A 634 -18.36 -0.25 -26.91
C ALA A 634 -19.29 -1.24 -26.18
N VAL A 635 -18.74 -2.19 -25.41
CA VAL A 635 -19.50 -3.14 -24.59
C VAL A 635 -20.26 -2.42 -23.50
N VAL A 636 -19.61 -1.52 -22.74
CA VAL A 636 -20.27 -0.71 -21.70
C VAL A 636 -21.35 0.18 -22.31
N LYS A 637 -21.09 0.80 -23.46
CA LYS A 637 -22.11 1.62 -24.16
C LYS A 637 -23.34 0.81 -24.55
N ARG A 638 -23.17 -0.41 -25.05
CA ARG A 638 -24.30 -1.25 -25.52
C ARG A 638 -25.04 -1.94 -24.39
N PHE A 639 -24.32 -2.49 -23.41
CA PHE A 639 -24.90 -3.38 -22.40
C PHE A 639 -25.01 -2.74 -21.01
N GLY A 640 -24.46 -1.53 -20.81
CA GLY A 640 -24.46 -0.84 -19.52
C GLY A 640 -25.79 -0.22 -19.10
N LYS A 641 -25.82 0.40 -17.91
CA LYS A 641 -27.03 1.03 -17.35
C LYS A 641 -27.59 2.17 -18.20
N ALA A 642 -26.71 2.95 -18.83
CA ALA A 642 -27.08 4.10 -19.65
C ALA A 642 -27.51 3.74 -21.08
N SER A 643 -27.50 2.45 -21.45
CA SER A 643 -27.82 2.05 -22.81
C SER A 643 -29.32 2.10 -23.10
N THR A 644 -29.66 2.51 -24.32
CA THR A 644 -31.04 2.62 -24.82
C THR A 644 -31.56 1.29 -25.35
N ASP A 645 -32.88 1.12 -25.45
CA ASP A 645 -33.48 -0.11 -25.99
C ASP A 645 -33.06 -0.35 -27.45
N ASP A 646 -32.88 0.72 -28.24
CA ASP A 646 -32.37 0.63 -29.61
C ASP A 646 -30.92 0.11 -29.68
N GLU A 647 -30.05 0.54 -28.78
CA GLU A 647 -28.66 0.09 -28.75
C GLU A 647 -28.52 -1.37 -28.30
N ARG A 648 -29.50 -1.88 -27.51
CA ARG A 648 -29.49 -3.23 -26.94
C ARG A 648 -30.19 -4.26 -27.82
N ARG A 649 -31.15 -3.82 -28.64
CA ARG A 649 -32.03 -4.72 -29.40
C ARG A 649 -31.22 -5.68 -30.27
N GLY A 650 -31.43 -6.97 -30.03
CA GLY A 650 -30.82 -8.06 -30.80
C GLY A 650 -29.30 -8.18 -30.68
N GLN A 651 -28.69 -7.62 -29.63
CA GLN A 651 -27.25 -7.68 -29.43
C GLN A 651 -26.83 -8.98 -28.71
N ILE A 652 -25.73 -9.58 -29.18
CA ILE A 652 -25.09 -10.74 -28.55
C ILE A 652 -23.68 -10.36 -28.12
N LEU A 653 -23.29 -10.74 -26.90
CA LEU A 653 -21.91 -10.68 -26.43
C LEU A 653 -21.39 -12.10 -26.15
N VAL A 654 -20.30 -12.50 -26.79
CA VAL A 654 -19.49 -13.63 -26.36
C VAL A 654 -18.33 -13.08 -25.55
N ALA A 655 -18.12 -13.59 -24.34
CA ALA A 655 -17.04 -13.12 -23.49
C ALA A 655 -16.42 -14.22 -22.64
N THR A 656 -15.23 -13.96 -22.12
CA THR A 656 -14.68 -14.76 -21.01
C THR A 656 -15.07 -14.14 -19.67
N GLN A 657 -14.54 -14.65 -18.55
CA GLN A 657 -14.81 -14.16 -17.18
C GLN A 657 -14.46 -12.68 -16.95
N VAL A 658 -13.88 -11.99 -17.95
CA VAL A 658 -13.64 -10.54 -17.92
C VAL A 658 -14.92 -9.72 -17.75
N VAL A 659 -16.11 -10.26 -18.09
CA VAL A 659 -17.40 -9.58 -17.87
C VAL A 659 -17.97 -9.80 -16.47
N GLU A 660 -17.47 -10.79 -15.73
CA GLU A 660 -17.88 -11.06 -14.35
C GLU A 660 -17.28 -10.04 -13.38
N GLN A 661 -16.08 -9.54 -13.72
CA GLN A 661 -15.30 -8.68 -12.85
C GLN A 661 -15.48 -7.21 -13.25
N SER A 662 -16.15 -6.46 -12.38
CA SER A 662 -16.13 -5.00 -12.33
C SER A 662 -16.81 -4.22 -13.45
N LEU A 663 -17.27 -4.84 -14.54
CA LEU A 663 -18.14 -4.17 -15.50
C LEU A 663 -19.60 -4.12 -15.02
N ASP A 664 -20.29 -3.03 -15.31
CA ASP A 664 -21.70 -2.83 -14.93
C ASP A 664 -22.64 -3.08 -16.11
N LEU A 665 -22.79 -4.35 -16.46
CA LEU A 665 -23.56 -4.82 -17.63
C LEU A 665 -24.89 -5.46 -17.20
N ASP A 666 -25.90 -5.33 -18.04
CA ASP A 666 -27.23 -5.96 -17.91
C ASP A 666 -27.51 -6.80 -19.16
N PHE A 667 -28.12 -7.98 -18.99
CA PHE A 667 -28.48 -8.90 -20.08
C PHE A 667 -29.86 -9.52 -19.81
N ASP A 668 -30.64 -9.76 -20.87
CA ASP A 668 -31.95 -10.41 -20.76
C ASP A 668 -31.81 -11.94 -20.74
N VAL A 669 -30.85 -12.47 -21.50
CA VAL A 669 -30.55 -13.91 -21.59
C VAL A 669 -29.07 -14.14 -21.30
N MET A 670 -28.78 -15.13 -20.45
CA MET A 670 -27.42 -15.50 -20.07
C MET A 670 -27.20 -16.99 -20.26
N VAL A 671 -26.15 -17.33 -21.01
CA VAL A 671 -25.56 -18.66 -21.09
C VAL A 671 -24.16 -18.61 -20.49
N SER A 672 -23.83 -19.56 -19.63
CA SER A 672 -22.48 -19.69 -19.07
C SER A 672 -22.02 -21.13 -19.17
N ASP A 673 -20.74 -21.32 -19.45
CA ASP A 673 -20.10 -22.61 -19.19
C ASP A 673 -20.16 -22.92 -17.69
N LEU A 674 -20.16 -24.20 -17.35
CA LEU A 674 -20.01 -24.64 -15.97
C LEU A 674 -18.64 -24.18 -15.42
N ALA A 675 -18.66 -23.56 -14.25
CA ALA A 675 -17.46 -23.09 -13.57
C ALA A 675 -17.56 -23.32 -12.05
N LEU A 676 -16.40 -23.50 -11.39
CA LEU A 676 -16.30 -23.67 -9.94
C LEU A 676 -16.70 -22.40 -9.15
N ARG A 677 -16.85 -21.25 -9.83
CA ARG A 677 -17.32 -19.99 -9.23
C ARG A 677 -18.62 -19.59 -9.92
N PRO A 678 -19.72 -19.34 -9.19
CA PRO A 678 -20.97 -18.92 -9.80
C PRO A 678 -20.80 -17.56 -10.49
N ALA A 679 -21.20 -17.47 -11.76
CA ALA A 679 -21.17 -16.23 -12.52
C ALA A 679 -22.15 -15.22 -11.88
N GLY A 680 -21.61 -14.21 -11.18
CA GLY A 680 -22.38 -13.13 -10.55
C GLY A 680 -23.00 -12.11 -11.54
N ALA A 681 -22.97 -12.41 -12.84
CA ALA A 681 -23.44 -11.53 -13.92
C ALA A 681 -24.95 -11.64 -14.21
N ALA A 682 -25.69 -12.50 -13.50
CA ALA A 682 -27.13 -12.61 -13.69
C ALA A 682 -27.89 -11.44 -13.03
N ARG A 683 -28.29 -10.48 -13.87
CA ARG A 683 -29.29 -9.41 -13.64
C ARG A 683 -29.01 -8.51 -12.42
N ARG A 684 -28.19 -7.48 -12.61
CA ARG A 684 -28.13 -6.33 -11.70
C ARG A 684 -29.42 -5.49 -11.79
N PRO A 685 -29.89 -4.87 -10.70
CA PRO A 685 -31.06 -3.99 -10.76
C PRO A 685 -30.79 -2.81 -11.70
N ALA A 686 -31.59 -2.68 -12.76
CA ALA A 686 -31.74 -1.41 -13.44
C ALA A 686 -32.38 -0.43 -12.45
N ALA A 687 -31.78 0.75 -12.26
CA ALA A 687 -32.30 1.81 -11.41
C ALA A 687 -33.62 2.41 -11.94
N ALA A 688 -34.01 2.08 -13.17
CA ALA A 688 -35.27 2.47 -13.78
C ALA A 688 -36.07 1.22 -14.20
N PRO A 689 -37.38 1.13 -13.86
CA PRO A 689 -38.27 0.17 -14.50
C PRO A 689 -38.33 0.49 -16.00
N ARG A 690 -37.73 -0.37 -16.83
CA ARG A 690 -37.75 -0.23 -18.30
C ARG A 690 -39.10 -0.71 -18.85
N PRO A 691 -39.68 -0.09 -19.88
CA PRO A 691 -40.99 -0.46 -20.41
C PRO A 691 -40.90 -1.78 -21.21
N GLY A 692 -41.75 -2.77 -20.89
CA GLY A 692 -41.94 -4.00 -21.68
C GLY A 692 -41.90 -5.31 -20.86
N PRO A 693 -42.61 -6.38 -21.29
CA PRO A 693 -42.58 -7.68 -20.63
C PRO A 693 -41.22 -8.36 -20.84
N ARG A 694 -40.34 -8.30 -19.84
CA ARG A 694 -39.10 -9.08 -19.84
C ARG A 694 -39.38 -10.52 -19.37
N PRO A 695 -38.71 -11.53 -19.94
CA PRO A 695 -38.78 -12.88 -19.41
C PRO A 695 -38.24 -12.96 -17.98
N ALA A 696 -38.70 -13.98 -17.23
CA ALA A 696 -38.16 -14.29 -15.92
C ALA A 696 -36.64 -14.56 -16.03
N PRO A 697 -35.83 -14.19 -15.01
CA PRO A 697 -34.39 -14.42 -15.07
C PRO A 697 -34.11 -15.93 -14.99
N VAL A 698 -33.35 -16.45 -15.95
CA VAL A 698 -32.89 -17.85 -16.00
C VAL A 698 -31.40 -17.86 -16.28
N LEU A 699 -30.63 -18.59 -15.46
CA LEU A 699 -29.23 -18.90 -15.72
C LEU A 699 -29.16 -20.21 -16.50
N ARG A 700 -28.74 -20.14 -17.76
CA ARG A 700 -28.52 -21.33 -18.59
C ARG A 700 -27.08 -21.78 -18.49
N LEU A 701 -26.87 -22.98 -17.96
CA LEU A 701 -25.55 -23.58 -17.76
C LEU A 701 -25.28 -24.61 -18.84
N LEU A 702 -24.26 -24.35 -19.68
CA LEU A 702 -23.70 -25.39 -20.52
C LEU A 702 -22.89 -26.35 -19.65
N ALA A 703 -23.46 -27.52 -19.42
CA ALA A 703 -22.88 -28.56 -18.57
C ALA A 703 -23.22 -29.95 -19.11
N PRO A 704 -22.31 -30.92 -18.97
CA PRO A 704 -22.61 -32.30 -19.28
C PRO A 704 -23.73 -32.81 -18.37
N ASP A 705 -24.35 -33.91 -18.78
CA ASP A 705 -25.28 -34.62 -17.92
C ASP A 705 -24.52 -35.17 -16.68
N PRO A 706 -24.88 -34.76 -15.45
CA PRO A 706 -24.24 -35.26 -14.24
C PRO A 706 -24.34 -36.78 -14.10
N ASP A 707 -25.35 -37.42 -14.69
CA ASP A 707 -25.54 -38.87 -14.64
C ASP A 707 -24.58 -39.62 -15.58
N VAL A 708 -23.86 -38.90 -16.46
CA VAL A 708 -22.91 -39.46 -17.45
C VAL A 708 -21.44 -39.15 -17.06
N VAL A 709 -21.22 -38.42 -15.97
CA VAL A 709 -19.88 -38.09 -15.47
C VAL A 709 -19.28 -39.30 -14.73
N VAL A 710 -18.32 -39.99 -15.38
CA VAL A 710 -17.76 -41.27 -14.89
C VAL A 710 -16.38 -41.20 -14.25
N ASP A 711 -15.59 -40.14 -14.45
CA ASP A 711 -14.25 -40.01 -13.88
C ASP A 711 -13.96 -38.61 -13.31
N GLU A 712 -12.97 -38.48 -12.43
CA GLU A 712 -12.58 -37.21 -11.79
C GLU A 712 -12.03 -36.15 -12.77
N LYS A 713 -11.77 -36.54 -14.02
CA LYS A 713 -11.23 -35.69 -15.09
C LYS A 713 -12.30 -35.21 -16.06
N TRP A 714 -13.56 -35.53 -15.84
CA TRP A 714 -14.68 -35.14 -16.71
C TRP A 714 -14.70 -33.66 -17.08
N LEU A 715 -14.32 -32.76 -16.17
CA LEU A 715 -14.29 -31.33 -16.45
C LEU A 715 -13.15 -30.95 -17.42
N SER A 716 -12.03 -31.68 -17.37
CA SER A 716 -10.88 -31.48 -18.25
C SER A 716 -11.09 -32.01 -19.67
N SER A 717 -12.03 -32.93 -19.89
CA SER A 717 -12.44 -33.35 -21.23
C SER A 717 -13.44 -32.40 -21.89
N LEU A 718 -14.08 -31.51 -21.11
CA LEU A 718 -15.00 -30.46 -21.57
C LEU A 718 -14.35 -29.09 -21.74
N LEU A 719 -13.30 -28.80 -20.97
CA LEU A 719 -12.54 -27.56 -21.04
C LEU A 719 -11.16 -27.86 -21.64
N PRO A 720 -10.87 -27.44 -22.89
CA PRO A 720 -9.55 -27.69 -23.47
C PRO A 720 -8.48 -27.04 -22.60
N VAL A 721 -7.56 -27.86 -22.10
CA VAL A 721 -6.35 -27.37 -21.43
C VAL A 721 -5.54 -26.62 -22.50
N PRO A 722 -5.07 -25.39 -22.25
CA PRO A 722 -4.17 -24.72 -23.17
C PRO A 722 -2.92 -25.60 -23.35
N ASP A 723 -2.66 -26.03 -24.58
CA ASP A 723 -1.37 -26.62 -24.94
C ASP A 723 -0.28 -25.57 -24.68
N GLY A 724 0.39 -25.67 -23.52
CA GLY A 724 1.42 -24.73 -23.12
C GLY A 724 1.67 -24.64 -21.61
N SER A 725 2.59 -25.50 -21.14
CA SER A 725 3.40 -25.34 -19.92
C SER A 725 2.75 -25.54 -18.54
N ILE A 726 2.51 -26.80 -18.19
CA ILE A 726 3.08 -27.30 -16.94
C ILE A 726 4.33 -28.10 -17.33
N LYS A 727 5.45 -27.40 -17.49
CA LYS A 727 6.74 -28.07 -17.27
C LYS A 727 6.75 -28.39 -15.79
N THR A 728 6.44 -29.64 -15.46
CA THR A 728 6.94 -30.24 -14.23
C THR A 728 8.43 -29.94 -14.18
N MET A 729 8.85 -29.13 -13.19
CA MET A 729 10.27 -28.95 -12.92
C MET A 729 10.87 -30.33 -12.62
N PRO A 730 11.88 -30.81 -13.36
CA PRO A 730 12.62 -31.99 -12.98
C PRO A 730 13.56 -31.57 -11.85
N GLY A 731 13.10 -31.67 -10.59
CA GLY A 731 13.92 -31.21 -9.47
C GLY A 731 13.19 -31.05 -8.14
N CYS A 732 12.46 -32.07 -7.69
CA CYS A 732 12.26 -32.29 -6.26
C CYS A 732 12.25 -33.79 -6.00
N GLY A 733 13.22 -34.23 -5.21
CA GLY A 733 13.51 -35.63 -4.96
C GLY A 733 12.30 -36.38 -4.41
N ARG A 734 12.26 -37.67 -4.75
CA ARG A 734 11.41 -38.66 -4.08
C ARG A 734 11.69 -38.62 -2.58
N ALA A 735 10.85 -37.92 -1.82
CA ALA A 735 10.67 -38.24 -0.42
C ALA A 735 9.78 -39.49 -0.36
N SER A 736 10.34 -40.55 0.19
CA SER A 736 9.73 -41.85 0.42
C SER A 736 8.35 -41.72 1.07
N ARG A 737 7.36 -42.38 0.47
CA ARG A 737 6.11 -42.74 1.13
C ARG A 737 6.44 -43.66 2.31
N SER A 738 6.29 -43.15 3.53
CA SER A 738 6.13 -43.99 4.72
C SER A 738 4.63 -44.16 4.98
N PRO A 739 4.12 -45.39 5.10
CA PRO A 739 2.71 -45.64 5.40
C PRO A 739 2.45 -45.36 6.88
N TRP A 740 1.44 -44.55 7.17
CA TRP A 740 0.83 -44.49 8.49
C TRP A 740 0.03 -45.77 8.73
N PRO A 741 0.23 -46.50 9.84
CA PRO A 741 -0.61 -47.62 10.22
C PRO A 741 -1.79 -47.16 11.09
N GLY A 742 -2.96 -47.79 10.89
CA GLY A 742 -4.01 -47.97 11.90
C GLY A 742 -4.93 -46.79 12.14
#